data_AF-A0A6C1P2M7-F1
#
_entry.id   AF-A0A6C1P2M7-F1
#
_cell.length_a   1.000
_cell.length_b   1.000
_cell.length_c   1.000
_cell.angle_alpha   90.00
_cell.angle_beta   90.00
_cell.angle_gamma   90.00
#
_symmetry.space_group_name_H-M   'P 1'
#
loop_
_entity.id
_entity.type
_entity.pdbx_description
1 polymer ?
#
loop_
_entity_poly.entity_id
_entity_poly.type
_entity_poly.pdbx_seq_one_letter_code
_entity_poly.pdbx_strand_id
1 'polypeptide(L)'
;MNKTGHWSTLLALILLPLFMLSPNRPANAQFQSVKTADVELLYYHFGHEYLINHTLRSFTNSLYFHKRMFGYNPGERVTLIMQDFGDFGNAGASAVPGNAILMGIAPFHYAFETNPANERINVLMNHELVHIVALDMSSSTDRFFRKAFSGKVNPEKEDPISLFYAYMTTPRRFSPRWYHEGIAEFMTTWMSGGIGRVMGPYDEMRFRTMVRDNKRIYDAVGLESEGTTTDFEVGSNSYMYGTRFMSYLAVTYSPQHLIDWTSRTNGSKRYFSADFRKVFGTSLHTEWSNWIDFEREWQEANLARIRRNPVTQATPLARRPLGGVSRPVYDKKTGLIYTAVARPGEISHIAEVNPSTGSMRRVVDIESPALHFVSSLAFDPENRTIFYTDNNNSWRHLMSHNLNTGKTSTLIREARTGDLVFNPADRSVWGVRHYHGIVSLVRIPYPYTEWNRIHSMPYGEDIFDIDISPDGKHLSAAIADVSGNQKLVMKSVDSLMAGRFSYEEIYDFEVSSPAAFVFSPDGRYLFGSTYYTGVSNIVRYDIEQKEVRWLTNAETGLFRPVPYSADSLLAFEYTGDGFLPVRIENKPADRVSAIRFLGQEVVERHPVVTEWMLRPPAPGTLSPDSIIISRGDYRPGNRLSLVAAYPIVHGYKDYVAGGVRLDFSDPLRLRKMNITAGWSPHPGLDTDEQFHASWLYEMSSYRFFADYNASDFYDLFGPTKTSRKGYSVGMGYKKSLIYSPPRIMDMDVSLSYYGGLERLPEFQNITTSFGQFFSLSTMLNYQRTLHSLGAVDHEKGFRWQLGTSTNTIAENVGDQRIVFPRVFQNLDYGIALPIKHSSIWMRSSVGYSFSPVREPLGNFYFGGFGNNWIDYRANRRYRSFHTFPGVDLNAIGGTNFTRLLVEWVTPPVRFRRAGVTSIYANWMQLSLFSTGIITNLDKPVWITTTITGDNGPETVRDRQQNRFYNAGAQVDMRISLFSIMDATLSFGYAMAWDYDVKSFSSDEFMVSLKIFR
;
A
#
# COMPACT_ATOMS: atom_id res chain seq x y z
N MET A 1 35.04 47.80 3.95
CA MET A 1 34.24 47.32 2.82
C MET A 1 33.22 46.28 3.30
N ASN A 2 31.95 46.68 3.30
CA ASN A 2 30.67 45.97 3.46
C ASN A 2 30.62 44.62 4.20
N LYS A 3 30.40 44.68 5.53
CA LYS A 3 29.98 43.54 6.39
C LYS A 3 28.44 43.41 6.55
N THR A 4 27.66 44.03 5.67
CA THR A 4 26.18 44.08 5.78
C THR A 4 25.44 43.08 4.89
N GLY A 5 26.16 42.23 4.14
CA GLY A 5 25.55 41.29 3.17
C GLY A 5 25.13 39.91 3.70
N HIS A 6 25.66 39.44 4.84
CA HIS A 6 25.38 38.08 5.33
C HIS A 6 24.13 37.98 6.22
N TRP A 7 23.75 39.07 6.90
CA TRP A 7 22.58 39.09 7.78
C TRP A 7 21.25 39.10 7.02
N SER A 8 21.21 39.75 5.85
CA SER A 8 20.01 39.81 5.02
C SER A 8 19.67 38.47 4.34
N THR A 9 20.67 37.68 3.95
CA THR A 9 20.46 36.33 3.37
C THR A 9 20.02 35.32 4.44
N LEU A 10 20.59 35.41 5.66
CA LEU A 10 20.20 34.56 6.79
C LEU A 10 18.79 34.89 7.31
N LEU A 11 18.45 36.18 7.43
CA LEU A 11 17.08 36.61 7.78
C LEU A 11 16.06 36.18 6.72
N ALA A 12 16.40 36.26 5.43
CA ALA A 12 15.51 35.82 4.35
C ALA A 12 15.27 34.30 4.38
N LEU A 13 16.29 33.50 4.72
CA LEU A 13 16.17 32.04 4.91
C LEU A 13 15.38 31.65 6.17
N ILE A 14 15.41 32.48 7.23
CA ILE A 14 14.62 32.28 8.45
C ILE A 14 13.17 32.76 8.29
N LEU A 15 12.93 33.83 7.53
CA LEU A 15 11.61 34.43 7.34
C LEU A 15 10.78 33.77 6.22
N LEU A 16 11.40 33.15 5.21
CA LEU A 16 10.68 32.40 4.17
C LEU A 16 9.78 31.27 4.73
N PRO A 17 10.25 30.43 5.68
CA PRO A 17 9.38 29.44 6.32
C PRO A 17 8.27 30.10 7.15
N LEU A 18 8.53 31.24 7.80
CA LEU A 18 7.53 32.00 8.56
C LEU A 18 6.43 32.60 7.67
N PHE A 19 6.73 33.01 6.44
CA PHE A 19 5.71 33.39 5.45
C PHE A 19 4.93 32.20 4.90
N MET A 20 5.53 31.00 4.85
CA MET A 20 4.82 29.75 4.52
C MET A 20 4.00 29.18 5.69
N LEU A 21 4.23 29.66 6.91
CA LEU A 21 3.45 29.39 8.12
C LEU A 21 2.24 30.33 8.28
N SER A 22 1.90 31.16 7.27
CA SER A 22 0.63 31.89 7.29
C SER A 22 -0.50 30.90 7.57
N PRO A 23 -1.32 31.14 8.62
CA PRO A 23 -2.46 30.29 8.89
C PRO A 23 -3.34 30.34 7.64
N ASN A 24 -3.48 29.19 6.97
CA ASN A 24 -4.56 29.02 6.01
C ASN A 24 -5.83 29.55 6.68
N ARG A 25 -6.60 30.37 5.94
CA ARG A 25 -7.93 30.86 6.34
C ARG A 25 -8.66 29.77 7.13
N PRO A 26 -9.42 30.11 8.20
CA PRO A 26 -10.09 29.13 9.03
C PRO A 26 -10.81 28.14 8.12
N ALA A 27 -10.28 26.91 8.06
CA ALA A 27 -10.86 25.87 7.25
C ALA A 27 -12.18 25.53 7.92
N ASN A 28 -13.29 25.94 7.30
CA ASN A 28 -14.60 25.38 7.62
C ASN A 28 -14.46 23.84 7.63
N ALA A 29 -15.19 23.16 8.51
CA ALA A 29 -15.15 21.71 8.58
C ALA A 29 -15.41 21.12 7.18
N GLN A 30 -14.40 20.47 6.60
CA GLN A 30 -14.50 19.87 5.26
C GLN A 30 -15.43 18.65 5.26
N PHE A 31 -15.63 18.05 6.44
CA PHE A 31 -16.48 16.90 6.65
C PHE A 31 -17.81 17.29 7.32
N GLN A 32 -18.88 16.75 6.78
CA GLN A 32 -20.20 16.70 7.39
C GLN A 32 -20.43 15.33 8.02
N SER A 33 -21.35 15.28 8.98
CA SER A 33 -21.69 14.08 9.73
C SER A 33 -23.21 13.86 9.74
N VAL A 34 -23.64 12.63 9.50
CA VAL A 34 -25.01 12.15 9.73
C VAL A 34 -24.95 10.99 10.72
N LYS A 35 -25.68 11.11 11.83
CA LYS A 35 -25.64 10.12 12.92
C LYS A 35 -26.95 9.37 13.04
N THR A 36 -26.87 8.08 13.24
CA THR A 36 -27.98 7.20 13.65
C THR A 36 -27.61 6.51 14.97
N ALA A 37 -28.42 5.54 15.41
CA ALA A 37 -28.09 4.71 16.58
C ALA A 37 -26.85 3.83 16.33
N ASP A 38 -26.68 3.32 15.11
CA ASP A 38 -25.66 2.31 14.78
C ASP A 38 -24.47 2.88 13.96
N VAL A 39 -24.63 4.01 13.25
CA VAL A 39 -23.58 4.56 12.36
C VAL A 39 -23.41 6.07 12.49
N GLU A 40 -22.16 6.53 12.36
CA GLU A 40 -21.81 7.92 12.08
C GLU A 40 -21.19 7.99 10.67
N LEU A 41 -21.99 8.43 9.70
CA LEU A 41 -21.56 8.62 8.31
C LEU A 41 -20.88 9.98 8.18
N LEU A 42 -19.63 9.96 7.71
CA LEU A 42 -18.78 11.12 7.45
C LEU A 42 -18.55 11.25 5.95
N TYR A 43 -18.80 12.44 5.41
CA TYR A 43 -18.74 12.70 3.98
C TYR A 43 -18.33 14.15 3.68
N TYR A 44 -17.92 14.40 2.44
CA TYR A 44 -17.62 15.75 1.95
C TYR A 44 -18.89 16.47 1.51
N HIS A 45 -19.03 17.75 1.87
CA HIS A 45 -20.20 18.54 1.48
C HIS A 45 -20.40 18.63 -0.05
N PHE A 46 -19.32 18.57 -0.85
CA PHE A 46 -19.43 18.68 -2.32
C PHE A 46 -19.47 17.30 -2.99
N GLY A 47 -20.55 17.02 -3.73
CA GLY A 47 -20.65 15.89 -4.66
C GLY A 47 -21.09 14.55 -4.06
N HIS A 48 -21.19 14.40 -2.73
CA HIS A 48 -21.52 13.12 -2.08
C HIS A 48 -22.95 13.04 -1.53
N GLU A 49 -23.67 14.16 -1.43
CA GLU A 49 -24.95 14.25 -0.71
C GLU A 49 -26.03 13.32 -1.26
N TYR A 50 -26.03 13.09 -2.57
CA TYR A 50 -26.99 12.22 -3.25
C TYR A 50 -26.90 10.76 -2.80
N LEU A 51 -25.77 10.33 -2.21
CA LEU A 51 -25.55 8.95 -1.75
C LEU A 51 -25.87 8.72 -0.27
N ILE A 52 -26.08 9.77 0.53
CA ILE A 52 -26.25 9.65 1.99
C ILE A 52 -27.37 8.67 2.32
N ASN A 53 -28.55 8.90 1.76
CA ASN A 53 -29.74 8.10 2.06
C ASN A 53 -29.58 6.65 1.61
N HIS A 54 -29.00 6.43 0.43
CA HIS A 54 -28.74 5.09 -0.10
C HIS A 54 -27.71 4.33 0.75
N THR A 55 -26.66 5.03 1.18
CA THR A 55 -25.62 4.48 2.05
C THR A 55 -26.18 4.05 3.40
N LEU A 56 -26.99 4.90 4.05
CA LEU A 56 -27.62 4.57 5.33
C LEU A 56 -28.55 3.36 5.22
N ARG A 57 -29.35 3.27 4.14
CA ARG A 57 -30.21 2.10 3.91
C ARG A 57 -29.40 0.82 3.73
N SER A 58 -28.36 0.87 2.88
CA SER A 58 -27.49 -0.27 2.60
C SER A 58 -26.78 -0.76 3.86
N PHE A 59 -26.22 0.17 4.64
CA PHE A 59 -25.59 -0.12 5.93
C PHE A 59 -26.57 -0.77 6.91
N THR A 60 -27.75 -0.16 7.11
CA THR A 60 -28.74 -0.69 8.08
C THR A 60 -29.28 -2.05 7.66
N ASN A 61 -29.51 -2.27 6.36
CA ASN A 61 -29.99 -3.55 5.83
C ASN A 61 -28.98 -4.68 6.11
N SER A 62 -27.70 -4.47 5.78
CA SER A 62 -26.62 -5.42 6.05
C SER A 62 -26.42 -5.64 7.55
N LEU A 63 -26.39 -4.58 8.37
CA LEU A 63 -26.23 -4.72 9.82
C LEU A 63 -27.38 -5.52 10.46
N TYR A 64 -28.61 -5.31 10.03
CA TYR A 64 -29.77 -6.07 10.55
C TYR A 64 -29.69 -7.55 10.19
N PHE A 65 -29.14 -7.89 9.03
CA PHE A 65 -28.83 -9.26 8.69
C PHE A 65 -27.79 -9.84 9.65
N HIS A 66 -26.69 -9.16 9.90
CA HIS A 66 -25.66 -9.65 10.82
C HIS A 66 -26.12 -9.74 12.29
N LYS A 67 -27.00 -8.83 12.73
CA LYS A 67 -27.68 -8.91 14.04
C LYS A 67 -28.43 -10.25 14.20
N ARG A 68 -29.07 -10.75 13.13
CA ARG A 68 -29.77 -12.05 13.13
C ARG A 68 -28.83 -13.23 12.94
N MET A 69 -27.94 -13.15 11.95
CA MET A 69 -27.08 -14.26 11.53
C MET A 69 -25.98 -14.58 12.56
N PHE A 70 -25.30 -13.54 13.06
CA PHE A 70 -24.16 -13.68 13.97
C PHE A 70 -24.52 -13.34 15.43
N GLY A 71 -25.74 -12.83 15.68
CA GLY A 71 -26.09 -12.27 17.00
C GLY A 71 -25.27 -11.01 17.35
N TYR A 72 -24.72 -10.31 16.35
CA TYR A 72 -23.81 -9.19 16.57
C TYR A 72 -24.58 -7.88 16.80
N ASN A 73 -24.50 -7.36 18.02
CA ASN A 73 -24.95 -6.00 18.35
C ASN A 73 -23.72 -5.12 18.62
N PRO A 74 -23.42 -4.11 17.77
CA PRO A 74 -22.29 -3.22 18.00
C PRO A 74 -22.37 -2.56 19.37
N GLY A 75 -21.27 -2.61 20.13
CA GLY A 75 -21.17 -1.89 21.43
C GLY A 75 -20.95 -0.39 21.28
N GLU A 76 -20.68 0.07 20.06
CA GLU A 76 -20.42 1.45 19.67
C GLU A 76 -20.89 1.68 18.23
N ARG A 77 -21.03 2.95 17.83
CA ARG A 77 -21.36 3.30 16.43
C ARG A 77 -20.21 2.93 15.51
N VAL A 78 -20.54 2.41 14.33
CA VAL A 78 -19.56 2.27 13.24
C VAL A 78 -19.34 3.65 12.62
N THR A 79 -18.10 4.09 12.49
CA THR A 79 -17.75 5.30 11.74
C THR A 79 -17.59 4.94 10.27
N LEU A 80 -18.47 5.42 9.41
CA LEU A 80 -18.43 5.16 7.97
C LEU A 80 -17.93 6.40 7.24
N ILE A 81 -16.82 6.29 6.52
CA ILE A 81 -16.18 7.42 5.83
C ILE A 81 -16.35 7.24 4.32
N MET A 82 -17.01 8.21 3.67
CA MET A 82 -17.24 8.21 2.22
C MET A 82 -16.17 9.03 1.49
N GLN A 83 -15.45 8.43 0.53
CA GLN A 83 -14.31 9.04 -0.17
C GLN A 83 -14.29 8.78 -1.70
N ASP A 84 -13.63 9.67 -2.46
CA ASP A 84 -13.41 9.57 -3.92
C ASP A 84 -11.93 9.87 -4.31
N PHE A 85 -10.99 9.28 -3.58
CA PHE A 85 -9.54 9.46 -3.71
C PHE A 85 -8.88 8.52 -4.73
N GLY A 86 -9.65 7.62 -5.33
CA GLY A 86 -9.15 6.65 -6.30
C GLY A 86 -10.13 6.46 -7.44
N ASP A 87 -9.64 5.92 -8.55
CA ASP A 87 -10.46 5.71 -9.73
C ASP A 87 -11.32 4.44 -9.68
N PHE A 88 -11.15 3.57 -8.68
CA PHE A 88 -11.99 2.37 -8.54
C PHE A 88 -12.50 2.20 -7.12
N GLY A 89 -13.71 1.65 -7.01
CA GLY A 89 -14.38 1.34 -5.76
C GLY A 89 -13.57 0.34 -4.95
N ASN A 90 -13.33 0.69 -3.70
CA ASN A 90 -12.69 -0.16 -2.70
C ASN A 90 -13.23 0.20 -1.33
N ALA A 91 -13.04 -0.68 -0.36
CA ALA A 91 -13.30 -0.34 1.02
C ALA A 91 -12.34 -1.07 1.96
N GLY A 92 -12.39 -0.70 3.23
CA GLY A 92 -11.68 -1.41 4.27
C GLY A 92 -12.24 -1.09 5.64
N ALA A 93 -12.27 -2.11 6.50
CA ALA A 93 -12.77 -2.02 7.86
C ALA A 93 -11.67 -2.20 8.92
N SER A 94 -11.87 -1.59 10.07
CA SER A 94 -11.09 -1.82 11.28
C SER A 94 -11.99 -1.78 12.50
N ALA A 95 -11.68 -2.57 13.51
CA ALA A 95 -12.37 -2.54 14.81
C ALA A 95 -11.56 -1.87 15.93
N VAL A 96 -10.35 -1.34 15.64
CA VAL A 96 -9.46 -0.76 16.67
C VAL A 96 -8.99 0.64 16.26
N PRO A 97 -9.00 1.64 17.16
CA PRO A 97 -9.53 1.57 18.52
C PRO A 97 -11.07 1.58 18.58
N GLY A 98 -11.73 1.93 17.46
CA GLY A 98 -13.17 1.83 17.30
C GLY A 98 -13.54 1.21 15.95
N ASN A 99 -14.81 0.87 15.77
CA ASN A 99 -15.36 0.35 14.52
C ASN A 99 -15.39 1.44 13.45
N ALA A 100 -14.68 1.23 12.35
CA ALA A 100 -14.60 2.16 11.23
C ALA A 100 -14.59 1.41 9.89
N ILE A 101 -15.27 2.00 8.90
CA ILE A 101 -15.27 1.56 7.49
C ILE A 101 -14.88 2.78 6.64
N LEU A 102 -13.87 2.63 5.80
CA LEU A 102 -13.55 3.57 4.73
C LEU A 102 -14.13 3.04 3.43
N MET A 103 -14.99 3.81 2.77
CA MET A 103 -15.74 3.38 1.59
C MET A 103 -15.47 4.32 0.40
N GLY A 104 -14.83 3.78 -0.64
CA GLY A 104 -14.65 4.43 -1.93
C GLY A 104 -15.90 4.36 -2.79
N ILE A 105 -16.38 5.51 -3.27
CA ILE A 105 -17.61 5.61 -4.05
C ILE A 105 -17.41 5.41 -5.55
N ALA A 106 -16.18 5.28 -6.01
CA ALA A 106 -15.87 5.04 -7.41
C ALA A 106 -16.47 3.70 -7.90
N PRO A 107 -16.76 3.55 -9.20
CA PRO A 107 -17.20 2.30 -9.82
C PRO A 107 -16.22 1.15 -9.59
N PHE A 108 -16.70 -0.09 -9.60
CA PHE A 108 -15.81 -1.24 -9.55
C PHE A 108 -15.01 -1.40 -10.85
N HIS A 109 -13.89 -2.09 -10.75
CA HIS A 109 -13.14 -2.55 -11.90
C HIS A 109 -13.62 -3.95 -12.31
N TYR A 110 -13.99 -4.12 -13.58
CA TYR A 110 -14.58 -5.34 -14.12
C TYR A 110 -13.60 -6.27 -14.86
N ALA A 111 -12.33 -5.90 -15.05
CA ALA A 111 -11.46 -6.76 -15.86
C ALA A 111 -11.30 -8.15 -15.22
N PHE A 112 -11.49 -9.15 -16.07
CA PHE A 112 -11.50 -10.57 -15.74
C PHE A 112 -12.58 -10.99 -14.73
N GLU A 113 -13.64 -10.21 -14.54
CA GLU A 113 -14.73 -10.51 -13.59
C GLU A 113 -14.26 -10.71 -12.14
N THR A 114 -13.13 -10.10 -11.77
CA THR A 114 -12.60 -10.18 -10.39
C THR A 114 -13.52 -9.52 -9.37
N ASN A 115 -14.35 -8.57 -9.82
CA ASN A 115 -15.52 -8.07 -9.11
C ASN A 115 -16.70 -8.13 -10.09
N PRO A 116 -17.80 -8.82 -9.75
CA PRO A 116 -18.98 -8.83 -10.59
C PRO A 116 -19.69 -7.46 -10.58
N ALA A 117 -20.44 -7.17 -11.64
CA ALA A 117 -21.35 -6.03 -11.66
C ALA A 117 -22.45 -6.24 -10.61
N ASN A 118 -22.74 -5.21 -9.81
CA ASN A 118 -23.85 -5.15 -8.86
C ASN A 118 -23.93 -3.72 -8.29
N GLU A 119 -24.96 -3.42 -7.49
CA GLU A 119 -25.07 -2.18 -6.73
C GLU A 119 -23.93 -2.07 -5.71
N ARG A 120 -22.96 -1.20 -6.01
CA ARG A 120 -21.67 -1.15 -5.31
C ARG A 120 -21.76 -0.82 -3.83
N ILE A 121 -22.64 0.07 -3.39
CA ILE A 121 -22.70 0.46 -1.97
C ILE A 121 -23.29 -0.68 -1.14
N ASN A 122 -24.29 -1.38 -1.66
CA ASN A 122 -24.84 -2.59 -1.07
C ASN A 122 -23.76 -3.69 -0.97
N VAL A 123 -23.04 -3.98 -2.05
CA VAL A 123 -21.93 -4.96 -2.02
C VAL A 123 -20.88 -4.59 -0.99
N LEU A 124 -20.41 -3.34 -0.97
CA LEU A 124 -19.42 -2.88 0.01
C LEU A 124 -19.96 -3.00 1.45
N MET A 125 -21.24 -2.70 1.70
CA MET A 125 -21.82 -2.88 3.04
C MET A 125 -22.02 -4.34 3.42
N ASN A 126 -22.31 -5.24 2.47
CA ASN A 126 -22.38 -6.68 2.71
C ASN A 126 -20.99 -7.27 3.02
N HIS A 127 -19.94 -6.72 2.42
CA HIS A 127 -18.56 -7.17 2.63
C HIS A 127 -17.94 -6.60 3.92
N GLU A 128 -17.92 -5.28 4.06
CA GLU A 128 -17.17 -4.61 5.13
C GLU A 128 -17.80 -4.78 6.51
N LEU A 129 -19.12 -4.97 6.59
CA LEU A 129 -19.76 -5.27 7.87
C LEU A 129 -19.45 -6.70 8.36
N VAL A 130 -19.16 -7.63 7.46
CA VAL A 130 -18.64 -8.97 7.84
C VAL A 130 -17.26 -8.81 8.48
N HIS A 131 -16.41 -7.92 7.95
CA HIS A 131 -15.13 -7.59 8.61
C HIS A 131 -15.36 -7.00 10.00
N ILE A 132 -16.29 -6.04 10.18
CA ILE A 132 -16.62 -5.51 11.51
C ILE A 132 -17.07 -6.63 12.46
N VAL A 133 -17.94 -7.54 12.01
CA VAL A 133 -18.39 -8.70 12.79
C VAL A 133 -17.19 -9.59 13.18
N ALA A 134 -16.39 -10.01 12.20
CA ALA A 134 -15.26 -10.92 12.41
C ALA A 134 -14.15 -10.31 13.29
N LEU A 135 -14.01 -8.98 13.29
CA LEU A 135 -13.01 -8.27 14.08
C LEU A 135 -13.50 -7.88 15.48
N ASP A 136 -14.72 -7.33 15.60
CA ASP A 136 -15.21 -6.66 16.81
C ASP A 136 -16.00 -7.56 17.76
N MET A 137 -16.63 -8.64 17.25
CA MET A 137 -17.37 -9.58 18.11
C MET A 137 -16.51 -10.02 19.30
N SER A 138 -17.13 -10.14 20.47
CA SER A 138 -16.42 -10.32 21.74
C SER A 138 -17.06 -11.38 22.63
N SER A 139 -16.21 -12.14 23.32
CA SER A 139 -16.64 -12.93 24.49
C SER A 139 -16.72 -12.07 25.75
N SER A 140 -17.22 -12.64 26.84
CA SER A 140 -17.19 -12.01 28.17
C SER A 140 -15.77 -11.62 28.62
N THR A 141 -14.77 -12.46 28.32
CA THR A 141 -13.36 -12.18 28.66
C THR A 141 -12.81 -11.01 27.87
N ASP A 142 -13.13 -10.88 26.58
CA ASP A 142 -12.64 -9.76 25.77
C ASP A 142 -13.30 -8.44 26.24
N ARG A 143 -14.59 -8.47 26.58
CA ARG A 143 -15.29 -7.33 27.21
C ARG A 143 -14.71 -6.94 28.56
N PHE A 144 -14.27 -7.89 29.38
CA PHE A 144 -13.58 -7.61 30.63
C PHE A 144 -12.32 -6.77 30.37
N PHE A 145 -11.47 -7.16 29.43
CA PHE A 145 -10.26 -6.38 29.10
C PHE A 145 -10.59 -5.04 28.45
N ARG A 146 -11.62 -4.97 27.58
CA ARG A 146 -12.07 -3.68 27.02
C ARG A 146 -12.51 -2.71 28.12
N LYS A 147 -13.18 -3.21 29.17
CA LYS A 147 -13.53 -2.38 30.33
C LYS A 147 -12.29 -2.00 31.15
N ALA A 148 -11.39 -2.94 31.41
CA ALA A 148 -10.18 -2.72 32.19
C ALA A 148 -9.25 -1.68 31.54
N PHE A 149 -9.18 -1.66 30.21
CA PHE A 149 -8.36 -0.71 29.45
C PHE A 149 -9.14 0.46 28.86
N SER A 150 -10.39 0.67 29.29
CA SER A 150 -11.27 1.74 28.80
C SER A 150 -11.45 1.82 27.28
N GLY A 151 -11.32 0.69 26.58
CA GLY A 151 -11.52 0.59 25.13
C GLY A 151 -10.74 -0.56 24.49
N LYS A 152 -10.59 -0.50 23.16
CA LYS A 152 -9.84 -1.50 22.38
C LYS A 152 -8.43 -0.95 22.14
N VAL A 153 -7.43 -1.57 22.77
CA VAL A 153 -6.04 -1.09 22.71
C VAL A 153 -5.51 -1.21 21.29
N ASN A 154 -5.00 -0.11 20.74
CA ASN A 154 -4.29 -0.09 19.46
C ASN A 154 -2.82 -0.47 19.71
N PRO A 155 -2.21 -1.36 18.90
CA PRO A 155 -0.78 -1.59 18.97
C PRO A 155 0.00 -0.32 18.59
N GLU A 156 0.88 0.11 19.48
CA GLU A 156 1.76 1.27 19.34
C GLU A 156 3.21 0.80 19.22
N LYS A 157 3.94 1.32 18.23
CA LYS A 157 5.32 0.88 17.98
C LYS A 157 6.31 1.45 19.02
N GLU A 158 6.01 2.60 19.63
CA GLU A 158 6.83 3.17 20.71
C GLU A 158 6.64 2.42 22.03
N ASP A 159 5.56 1.66 22.19
CA ASP A 159 5.32 0.79 23.34
C ASP A 159 4.78 -0.58 22.88
N PRO A 160 5.66 -1.53 22.52
CA PRO A 160 5.27 -2.80 21.95
C PRO A 160 4.51 -3.71 22.92
N ILE A 161 4.45 -3.42 24.23
CA ILE A 161 3.62 -4.17 25.18
C ILE A 161 2.13 -3.98 24.88
N SER A 162 1.75 -2.82 24.31
CA SER A 162 0.38 -2.53 23.85
C SER A 162 -0.21 -3.63 22.97
N LEU A 163 0.64 -4.36 22.23
CA LEU A 163 0.26 -5.53 21.46
C LEU A 163 -0.43 -6.59 22.31
N PHE A 164 0.16 -6.94 23.45
CA PHE A 164 -0.41 -7.95 24.32
C PHE A 164 -1.83 -7.52 24.73
N TYR A 165 -2.01 -6.27 25.14
CA TYR A 165 -3.33 -5.74 25.50
C TYR A 165 -4.29 -5.66 24.30
N ALA A 166 -3.80 -5.35 23.10
CA ALA A 166 -4.58 -5.37 21.86
C ALA A 166 -5.11 -6.78 21.57
N TYR A 167 -4.29 -7.82 21.73
CA TYR A 167 -4.73 -9.21 21.57
C TYR A 167 -5.77 -9.62 22.64
N MET A 168 -5.65 -9.09 23.86
CA MET A 168 -6.62 -9.37 24.94
C MET A 168 -7.99 -8.70 24.70
N THR A 169 -8.03 -7.57 23.99
CA THR A 169 -9.25 -6.78 23.73
C THR A 169 -9.92 -7.11 22.38
N THR A 170 -9.12 -7.39 21.35
CA THR A 170 -9.60 -7.67 19.98
C THR A 170 -8.78 -8.81 19.34
N PRO A 171 -8.87 -10.04 19.84
CA PRO A 171 -8.00 -11.15 19.42
C PRO A 171 -8.16 -11.53 17.94
N ARG A 172 -9.38 -11.45 17.39
CA ARG A 172 -9.66 -11.88 16.01
C ARG A 172 -9.05 -10.97 14.95
N ARG A 173 -8.67 -9.73 15.31
CA ARG A 173 -7.84 -8.86 14.46
C ARG A 173 -6.56 -9.55 14.01
N PHE A 174 -6.02 -10.44 14.83
CA PHE A 174 -4.76 -11.13 14.58
C PHE A 174 -4.94 -12.49 13.88
N SER A 175 -5.92 -12.57 12.99
CA SER A 175 -6.12 -13.70 12.09
C SER A 175 -5.59 -13.33 10.69
N PRO A 176 -5.15 -14.29 9.86
CA PRO A 176 -4.57 -13.99 8.55
C PRO A 176 -5.58 -13.34 7.61
N ARG A 177 -5.10 -12.63 6.60
CA ARG A 177 -5.97 -11.93 5.64
C ARG A 177 -6.91 -12.87 4.92
N TRP A 178 -6.46 -14.06 4.49
CA TRP A 178 -7.33 -15.03 3.82
C TRP A 178 -8.55 -15.47 4.65
N TYR A 179 -8.43 -15.44 5.99
CA TYR A 179 -9.54 -15.78 6.87
C TYR A 179 -10.60 -14.68 6.85
N HIS A 180 -10.19 -13.42 6.94
CA HIS A 180 -11.08 -12.26 6.93
C HIS A 180 -11.73 -12.04 5.56
N GLU A 181 -10.93 -12.02 4.49
CA GLU A 181 -11.46 -11.83 3.13
C GLU A 181 -12.30 -13.04 2.70
N GLY A 182 -11.89 -14.26 3.07
CA GLY A 182 -12.62 -15.47 2.70
C GLY A 182 -14.04 -15.51 3.23
N ILE A 183 -14.26 -15.18 4.51
CA ILE A 183 -15.62 -15.12 5.06
C ILE A 183 -16.40 -13.91 4.54
N ALA A 184 -15.74 -12.77 4.33
CA ALA A 184 -16.39 -11.58 3.77
C ALA A 184 -16.91 -11.84 2.36
N GLU A 185 -16.10 -12.46 1.49
CA GLU A 185 -16.51 -12.85 0.13
C GLU A 185 -17.60 -13.93 0.12
N PHE A 186 -17.50 -14.91 1.02
CA PHE A 186 -18.50 -15.96 1.15
C PHE A 186 -19.87 -15.37 1.51
N MET A 187 -19.92 -14.51 2.53
CA MET A 187 -21.16 -13.84 2.94
C MET A 187 -21.66 -12.87 1.88
N THR A 188 -20.76 -12.07 1.28
CA THR A 188 -21.12 -11.10 0.23
C THR A 188 -21.79 -11.79 -0.96
N THR A 189 -21.28 -12.94 -1.38
CA THR A 189 -21.86 -13.69 -2.50
C THR A 189 -23.32 -14.07 -2.22
N TRP A 190 -23.61 -14.64 -1.05
CA TRP A 190 -24.96 -15.10 -0.72
C TRP A 190 -25.92 -13.95 -0.36
N MET A 191 -25.42 -12.94 0.37
CA MET A 191 -26.20 -11.73 0.67
C MET A 191 -26.57 -10.94 -0.60
N SER A 192 -25.78 -11.08 -1.66
CA SER A 192 -26.00 -10.45 -2.97
C SER A 192 -26.68 -11.38 -3.99
N GLY A 193 -27.36 -12.44 -3.54
CA GLY A 193 -28.16 -13.30 -4.40
C GLY A 193 -27.36 -14.26 -5.28
N GLY A 194 -26.13 -14.61 -4.89
CA GLY A 194 -25.23 -15.48 -5.65
C GLY A 194 -24.24 -14.72 -6.54
N ILE A 195 -24.36 -13.40 -6.64
CA ILE A 195 -23.43 -12.54 -7.39
C ILE A 195 -22.22 -12.21 -6.49
N GLY A 196 -21.11 -12.93 -6.65
CA GLY A 196 -19.89 -12.75 -5.86
C GLY A 196 -18.81 -13.79 -6.18
N ARG A 197 -17.65 -13.68 -5.53
CA ARG A 197 -16.46 -14.50 -5.87
C ARG A 197 -16.65 -16.00 -5.66
N VAL A 198 -17.56 -16.45 -4.78
CA VAL A 198 -17.84 -17.89 -4.61
C VAL A 198 -18.39 -18.51 -5.91
N MET A 199 -19.10 -17.73 -6.72
CA MET A 199 -19.60 -18.09 -8.05
C MET A 199 -18.72 -17.52 -9.18
N GLY A 200 -17.54 -16.99 -8.85
CA GLY A 200 -16.68 -16.28 -9.79
C GLY A 200 -15.89 -17.21 -10.72
N PRO A 201 -15.96 -17.04 -12.06
CA PRO A 201 -15.24 -17.90 -13.00
C PRO A 201 -13.73 -17.63 -13.03
N TYR A 202 -13.29 -16.44 -12.57
CA TYR A 202 -11.87 -16.12 -12.43
C TYR A 202 -11.16 -17.04 -11.42
N ASP A 203 -11.77 -17.24 -10.25
CA ASP A 203 -11.22 -18.06 -9.19
C ASP A 203 -11.16 -19.53 -9.64
N GLU A 204 -12.21 -20.05 -10.29
CA GLU A 204 -12.20 -21.38 -10.93
C GLU A 204 -11.08 -21.51 -11.97
N MET A 205 -10.94 -20.52 -12.85
CA MET A 205 -9.87 -20.50 -13.87
C MET A 205 -8.50 -20.58 -13.22
N ARG A 206 -8.23 -19.77 -12.19
CA ARG A 206 -6.91 -19.70 -11.58
C ARG A 206 -6.49 -21.05 -11.01
N PHE A 207 -7.33 -21.67 -10.18
CA PHE A 207 -7.00 -22.97 -9.60
C PHE A 207 -6.94 -24.07 -10.67
N ARG A 208 -7.81 -24.03 -11.69
CA ARG A 208 -7.73 -24.94 -12.84
C ARG A 208 -6.42 -24.81 -13.62
N THR A 209 -5.96 -23.58 -13.84
CA THR A 209 -4.66 -23.29 -14.47
C THR A 209 -3.52 -23.83 -13.62
N MET A 210 -3.57 -23.63 -12.31
CA MET A 210 -2.54 -24.17 -11.41
C MET A 210 -2.47 -25.70 -11.47
N VAL A 211 -3.61 -26.38 -11.60
CA VAL A 211 -3.65 -27.84 -11.77
C VAL A 211 -3.10 -28.27 -13.12
N ARG A 212 -3.58 -27.65 -14.23
CA ARG A 212 -3.08 -27.92 -15.59
C ARG A 212 -1.56 -27.75 -15.72
N ASP A 213 -1.02 -26.68 -15.14
CA ASP A 213 0.39 -26.32 -15.23
C ASP A 213 1.25 -27.00 -14.13
N ASN A 214 0.66 -27.90 -13.34
CA ASN A 214 1.29 -28.58 -12.20
C ASN A 214 1.97 -27.60 -11.21
N LYS A 215 1.33 -26.46 -10.97
CA LYS A 215 1.76 -25.45 -10.01
C LYS A 215 1.40 -25.85 -8.58
N ARG A 216 2.13 -25.26 -7.64
CA ARG A 216 1.93 -25.46 -6.21
C ARG A 216 0.73 -24.64 -5.72
N ILE A 217 -0.26 -25.31 -5.16
CA ILE A 217 -1.25 -24.68 -4.28
C ILE A 217 -0.61 -24.60 -2.89
N TYR A 218 -0.52 -23.38 -2.33
CA TYR A 218 0.17 -23.15 -1.07
C TYR A 218 -0.63 -23.65 0.15
N ASP A 219 0.07 -24.11 1.17
CA ASP A 219 -0.54 -24.26 2.51
C ASP A 219 -0.77 -22.89 3.17
N ALA A 220 -1.55 -22.85 4.25
CA ALA A 220 -1.94 -21.60 4.90
C ALA A 220 -0.77 -20.71 5.33
N VAL A 221 0.38 -21.29 5.72
CA VAL A 221 1.59 -20.53 6.09
C VAL A 221 2.34 -20.09 4.85
N GLY A 222 2.46 -20.96 3.85
CA GLY A 222 3.15 -20.64 2.61
C GLY A 222 2.46 -19.60 1.76
N LEU A 223 1.13 -19.52 1.83
CA LEU A 223 0.35 -18.45 1.23
C LEU A 223 0.79 -17.08 1.77
N GLU A 224 0.79 -16.93 3.10
CA GLU A 224 1.15 -15.67 3.77
C GLU A 224 2.67 -15.39 3.77
N SER A 225 3.50 -16.36 3.36
CA SER A 225 4.94 -16.23 3.25
C SER A 225 5.40 -15.92 1.82
N GLU A 226 5.44 -16.93 0.95
CA GLU A 226 5.89 -16.81 -0.44
C GLU A 226 4.71 -16.46 -1.38
N GLY A 227 3.55 -17.06 -1.13
CA GLY A 227 2.41 -17.05 -2.06
C GLY A 227 1.83 -15.67 -2.36
N THR A 228 1.93 -14.70 -1.45
CA THR A 228 1.45 -13.33 -1.70
C THR A 228 2.41 -12.48 -2.54
N THR A 229 3.55 -13.01 -2.99
CA THR A 229 4.63 -12.20 -3.61
C THR A 229 5.25 -12.78 -4.88
N THR A 230 4.79 -13.95 -5.34
CA THR A 230 5.44 -14.72 -6.41
C THR A 230 4.77 -14.63 -7.78
N ASP A 231 3.60 -13.99 -7.86
CA ASP A 231 2.87 -13.76 -9.10
C ASP A 231 2.47 -12.27 -9.22
N PHE A 232 1.72 -11.93 -10.27
CA PHE A 232 1.26 -10.56 -10.48
C PHE A 232 0.02 -10.19 -9.64
N GLU A 233 -0.56 -11.15 -8.92
CA GLU A 233 -1.82 -11.02 -8.15
C GLU A 233 -1.55 -10.73 -6.67
N VAL A 234 -0.41 -10.07 -6.39
CA VAL A 234 0.05 -9.69 -5.04
C VAL A 234 -1.09 -9.11 -4.21
N GLY A 235 -1.39 -9.75 -3.09
CA GLY A 235 -2.46 -9.37 -2.16
C GLY A 235 -3.87 -9.87 -2.53
N SER A 236 -4.16 -10.15 -3.81
CA SER A 236 -5.43 -10.76 -4.24
C SER A 236 -5.49 -12.27 -3.91
N ASN A 237 -4.33 -12.93 -3.81
CA ASN A 237 -4.23 -14.34 -3.43
C ASN A 237 -4.94 -14.68 -2.10
N SER A 238 -4.96 -13.78 -1.12
CA SER A 238 -5.69 -14.01 0.13
C SER A 238 -7.21 -14.15 -0.08
N TYR A 239 -7.81 -13.38 -1.00
CA TYR A 239 -9.23 -13.51 -1.36
C TYR A 239 -9.46 -14.87 -2.00
N MET A 240 -8.69 -15.20 -3.05
CA MET A 240 -8.90 -16.42 -3.83
C MET A 240 -8.75 -17.70 -3.00
N TYR A 241 -7.67 -17.82 -2.23
CA TYR A 241 -7.48 -18.98 -1.35
C TYR A 241 -8.52 -19.01 -0.22
N GLY A 242 -8.81 -17.87 0.39
CA GLY A 242 -9.80 -17.75 1.46
C GLY A 242 -11.18 -18.19 0.99
N THR A 243 -11.69 -17.61 -0.10
CA THR A 243 -12.99 -17.94 -0.68
C THR A 243 -13.09 -19.41 -1.05
N ARG A 244 -12.11 -19.96 -1.77
CA ARG A 244 -12.12 -21.39 -2.17
C ARG A 244 -12.10 -22.33 -0.97
N PHE A 245 -11.26 -22.05 0.03
CA PHE A 245 -11.21 -22.86 1.25
C PHE A 245 -12.52 -22.78 2.04
N MET A 246 -13.14 -21.60 2.17
CA MET A 246 -14.45 -21.45 2.82
C MET A 246 -15.54 -22.21 2.05
N SER A 247 -15.57 -22.12 0.72
CA SER A 247 -16.52 -22.89 -0.11
C SER A 247 -16.35 -24.40 0.05
N TYR A 248 -15.11 -24.89 0.09
CA TYR A 248 -14.82 -26.29 0.40
C TYR A 248 -15.35 -26.70 1.79
N LEU A 249 -15.07 -25.91 2.82
CA LEU A 249 -15.59 -26.18 4.17
C LEU A 249 -17.13 -26.18 4.22
N ALA A 250 -17.78 -25.30 3.45
CA ALA A 250 -19.23 -25.27 3.33
C ALA A 250 -19.77 -26.56 2.68
N VAL A 251 -19.13 -27.06 1.62
CA VAL A 251 -19.49 -28.30 0.91
C VAL A 251 -19.23 -29.56 1.75
N THR A 252 -18.15 -29.55 2.53
CA THR A 252 -17.70 -30.71 3.32
C THR A 252 -18.40 -30.81 4.68
N TYR A 253 -18.70 -29.68 5.32
CA TYR A 253 -19.29 -29.63 6.65
C TYR A 253 -20.68 -28.99 6.63
N SER A 254 -20.75 -27.65 6.60
CA SER A 254 -21.94 -26.87 6.31
C SER A 254 -21.60 -25.36 6.34
N PRO A 255 -22.42 -24.50 5.73
CA PRO A 255 -22.29 -23.05 5.90
C PRO A 255 -22.37 -22.59 7.37
N GLN A 256 -23.12 -23.29 8.23
CA GLN A 256 -23.24 -22.94 9.65
C GLN A 256 -21.91 -23.08 10.41
N HIS A 257 -21.09 -24.09 10.10
CA HIS A 257 -19.78 -24.25 10.75
C HIS A 257 -18.86 -23.06 10.46
N LEU A 258 -18.96 -22.44 9.28
CA LEU A 258 -18.20 -21.23 8.95
C LEU A 258 -18.61 -20.06 9.85
N ILE A 259 -19.91 -19.90 10.06
CA ILE A 259 -20.48 -18.85 10.91
C ILE A 259 -20.04 -19.07 12.36
N ASP A 260 -20.08 -20.31 12.84
CA ASP A 260 -19.66 -20.66 14.20
C ASP A 260 -18.17 -20.40 14.43
N TRP A 261 -17.32 -20.70 13.44
CA TRP A 261 -15.87 -20.46 13.52
C TRP A 261 -15.47 -18.98 13.40
N THR A 262 -16.25 -18.21 12.65
CA THR A 262 -16.01 -16.79 12.43
C THR A 262 -16.62 -15.90 13.52
N SER A 263 -17.59 -16.43 14.26
CA SER A 263 -18.20 -15.78 15.41
C SER A 263 -17.33 -15.84 16.67
N ARG A 264 -17.07 -14.69 17.30
CA ARG A 264 -16.41 -14.63 18.61
C ARG A 264 -17.44 -14.58 19.75
N THR A 265 -17.79 -15.74 20.29
CA THR A 265 -18.79 -15.91 21.36
C THR A 265 -18.21 -16.50 22.65
N ASN A 266 -19.01 -16.59 23.72
CA ASN A 266 -18.63 -17.33 24.92
C ASN A 266 -18.38 -18.80 24.59
N GLY A 267 -17.24 -19.35 25.03
CA GLY A 267 -16.82 -20.72 24.74
C GLY A 267 -15.97 -20.88 23.48
N SER A 268 -15.97 -19.92 22.54
CA SER A 268 -15.00 -19.91 21.43
C SER A 268 -13.56 -19.67 21.95
N LYS A 269 -12.55 -20.00 21.15
CA LYS A 269 -11.14 -19.67 21.42
C LYS A 269 -10.77 -18.31 20.81
N ARG A 270 -9.78 -17.64 21.42
CA ARG A 270 -9.26 -16.36 20.93
C ARG A 270 -8.52 -16.52 19.61
N TYR A 271 -7.61 -17.48 19.56
CA TYR A 271 -6.82 -17.76 18.38
C TYR A 271 -7.64 -18.57 17.36
N PHE A 272 -7.76 -18.04 16.14
CA PHE A 272 -8.66 -18.57 15.11
C PHE A 272 -8.40 -20.04 14.77
N SER A 273 -7.14 -20.47 14.70
CA SER A 273 -6.78 -21.87 14.38
C SER A 273 -7.08 -22.83 15.53
N ALA A 274 -6.97 -22.38 16.78
CA ALA A 274 -7.38 -23.17 17.94
C ALA A 274 -8.92 -23.32 17.98
N ASP A 275 -9.64 -22.29 17.56
CA ASP A 275 -11.09 -22.32 17.45
C ASP A 275 -11.57 -23.20 16.28
N PHE A 276 -10.83 -23.18 15.15
CA PHE A 276 -11.08 -24.08 14.03
C PHE A 276 -11.12 -25.54 14.49
N ARG A 277 -10.11 -25.96 15.28
CA ARG A 277 -10.06 -27.32 15.83
C ARG A 277 -11.25 -27.65 16.71
N LYS A 278 -11.75 -26.66 17.46
CA LYS A 278 -12.92 -26.84 18.30
C LYS A 278 -14.19 -27.05 17.45
N VAL A 279 -14.37 -26.25 16.40
CA VAL A 279 -15.58 -26.26 15.55
C VAL A 279 -15.61 -27.47 14.61
N PHE A 280 -14.51 -27.77 13.94
CA PHE A 280 -14.45 -28.80 12.89
C PHE A 280 -13.90 -30.15 13.39
N GLY A 281 -13.43 -30.24 14.63
CA GLY A 281 -12.86 -31.46 15.20
C GLY A 281 -11.49 -31.88 14.63
N THR A 282 -10.95 -31.13 13.65
CA THR A 282 -9.66 -31.40 12.99
C THR A 282 -8.76 -30.17 13.01
N SER A 283 -7.45 -30.35 12.79
CA SER A 283 -6.54 -29.20 12.74
C SER A 283 -6.68 -28.43 11.43
N LEU A 284 -6.53 -27.10 11.46
CA LEU A 284 -6.54 -26.27 10.26
C LEU A 284 -5.50 -26.74 9.23
N HIS A 285 -4.32 -27.18 9.69
CA HIS A 285 -3.28 -27.66 8.79
C HIS A 285 -3.70 -28.94 8.03
N THR A 286 -4.30 -29.88 8.75
CA THR A 286 -4.81 -31.13 8.17
C THR A 286 -5.91 -30.83 7.15
N GLU A 287 -6.89 -30.01 7.53
CA GLU A 287 -8.04 -29.75 6.67
C GLU A 287 -7.70 -28.88 5.46
N TRP A 288 -6.73 -27.98 5.60
CA TRP A 288 -6.19 -27.26 4.44
C TRP A 288 -5.45 -28.19 3.48
N SER A 289 -4.77 -29.23 3.98
CA SER A 289 -4.11 -30.21 3.12
C SER A 289 -5.13 -31.05 2.37
N ASN A 290 -6.20 -31.49 3.06
CA ASN A 290 -7.34 -32.17 2.45
C ASN A 290 -8.00 -31.31 1.35
N TRP A 291 -8.16 -30.01 1.61
CA TRP A 291 -8.67 -29.07 0.60
C TRP A 291 -7.78 -28.99 -0.63
N ILE A 292 -6.45 -28.96 -0.47
CA ILE A 292 -5.53 -28.93 -1.63
C ILE A 292 -5.73 -30.15 -2.52
N ASP A 293 -5.86 -31.33 -1.92
CA ASP A 293 -6.09 -32.57 -2.67
C ASP A 293 -7.46 -32.56 -3.36
N PHE A 294 -8.52 -32.15 -2.63
CA PHE A 294 -9.85 -31.95 -3.18
C PHE A 294 -9.86 -30.96 -4.36
N GLU A 295 -9.19 -29.82 -4.24
CA GLU A 295 -9.15 -28.78 -5.27
C GLU A 295 -8.45 -29.30 -6.54
N ARG A 296 -7.41 -30.13 -6.38
CA ARG A 296 -6.76 -30.80 -7.53
C ARG A 296 -7.73 -31.74 -8.24
N GLU A 297 -8.41 -32.61 -7.51
CA GLU A 297 -9.39 -33.54 -8.08
C GLU A 297 -10.56 -32.81 -8.75
N TRP A 298 -11.08 -31.77 -8.10
CA TRP A 298 -12.17 -30.93 -8.61
C TRP A 298 -11.80 -30.30 -9.96
N GLN A 299 -10.60 -29.73 -10.05
CA GLN A 299 -10.19 -29.05 -11.28
C GLN A 299 -9.74 -30.01 -12.38
N GLU A 300 -9.18 -31.18 -12.05
CA GLU A 300 -8.94 -32.23 -13.05
C GLU A 300 -10.26 -32.71 -13.68
N ALA A 301 -11.33 -32.83 -12.89
CA ALA A 301 -12.66 -33.15 -13.42
C ALA A 301 -13.17 -32.05 -14.36
N ASN A 302 -12.96 -30.77 -14.02
CA ASN A 302 -13.31 -29.65 -14.91
C ASN A 302 -12.48 -29.65 -16.20
N LEU A 303 -11.17 -29.91 -16.15
CA LEU A 303 -10.33 -30.07 -17.33
C LEU A 303 -10.80 -31.23 -18.22
N ALA A 304 -11.14 -32.38 -17.62
CA ALA A 304 -11.69 -33.52 -18.34
C ALA A 304 -13.02 -33.20 -19.03
N ARG A 305 -13.88 -32.36 -18.43
CA ARG A 305 -15.11 -31.88 -19.07
C ARG A 305 -14.80 -31.01 -20.29
N ILE A 306 -13.83 -30.09 -20.18
CA ILE A 306 -13.44 -29.21 -21.29
C ILE A 306 -12.94 -30.02 -22.48
N ARG A 307 -12.07 -30.99 -22.22
CA ARG A 307 -11.44 -31.91 -23.20
C ARG A 307 -12.40 -32.86 -23.92
N ARG A 308 -13.68 -32.91 -23.54
CA ARG A 308 -14.71 -33.67 -24.30
C ARG A 308 -14.96 -33.08 -25.70
N ASN A 309 -14.65 -31.79 -25.87
CA ASN A 309 -14.62 -31.12 -27.16
C ASN A 309 -13.16 -30.75 -27.50
N PRO A 310 -12.80 -30.59 -28.80
CA PRO A 310 -11.45 -30.19 -29.19
C PRO A 310 -11.02 -28.89 -28.49
N VAL A 311 -9.82 -28.88 -27.93
CA VAL A 311 -9.22 -27.70 -27.30
C VAL A 311 -8.55 -26.83 -28.37
N THR A 312 -8.79 -25.53 -28.31
CA THR A 312 -8.18 -24.55 -29.23
C THR A 312 -6.66 -24.61 -29.12
N GLN A 313 -5.99 -24.78 -30.27
CA GLN A 313 -4.53 -24.72 -30.35
C GLN A 313 -4.06 -23.26 -30.36
N ALA A 314 -3.05 -22.96 -29.55
CA ALA A 314 -2.46 -21.63 -29.42
C ALA A 314 -0.94 -21.69 -29.64
N THR A 315 -0.42 -20.78 -30.46
CA THR A 315 1.04 -20.69 -30.73
C THR A 315 1.65 -19.55 -29.93
N PRO A 316 2.60 -19.78 -29.01
CA PRO A 316 3.26 -18.72 -28.25
C PRO A 316 3.96 -17.68 -29.12
N LEU A 317 3.82 -16.41 -28.76
CA LEU A 317 4.46 -15.26 -29.42
C LEU A 317 5.56 -14.60 -28.58
N ALA A 318 5.77 -15.09 -27.36
CA ALA A 318 6.85 -14.68 -26.47
C ALA A 318 7.52 -15.89 -25.82
N ARG A 319 8.77 -15.73 -25.39
CA ARG A 319 9.56 -16.81 -24.76
C ARG A 319 9.13 -17.15 -23.33
N ARG A 320 8.35 -16.28 -22.69
CA ARG A 320 7.88 -16.45 -21.31
C ARG A 320 6.59 -15.66 -21.06
N PRO A 321 5.78 -16.06 -20.07
CA PRO A 321 4.67 -15.25 -19.58
C PRO A 321 5.10 -13.85 -19.11
N LEU A 322 4.18 -12.90 -19.25
CA LEU A 322 4.41 -11.48 -19.03
C LEU A 322 3.95 -10.99 -17.64
N GLY A 323 3.33 -11.86 -16.83
CA GLY A 323 2.65 -11.48 -15.60
C GLY A 323 1.29 -10.84 -15.90
N GLY A 324 0.95 -9.76 -15.20
CA GLY A 324 -0.20 -8.92 -15.54
C GLY A 324 0.08 -8.14 -16.82
N VAL A 325 -0.95 -7.96 -17.66
CA VAL A 325 -0.82 -7.27 -18.95
C VAL A 325 -1.87 -6.17 -19.10
N SER A 326 -1.74 -5.29 -20.09
CA SER A 326 -2.82 -4.43 -20.59
C SER A 326 -3.52 -5.04 -21.80
N ARG A 327 -4.51 -4.35 -22.38
CA ARG A 327 -4.91 -4.58 -23.77
C ARG A 327 -3.68 -4.38 -24.67
N PRO A 328 -3.39 -5.29 -25.63
CA PRO A 328 -2.24 -5.16 -26.50
C PRO A 328 -2.56 -4.24 -27.67
N VAL A 329 -1.52 -3.64 -28.24
CA VAL A 329 -1.56 -2.91 -29.50
C VAL A 329 -0.73 -3.69 -30.52
N TYR A 330 -1.30 -4.04 -31.66
CA TYR A 330 -0.55 -4.63 -32.78
C TYR A 330 -0.29 -3.57 -33.85
N ASP A 331 1.00 -3.24 -34.04
CA ASP A 331 1.42 -2.28 -35.05
C ASP A 331 1.71 -2.99 -36.39
N LYS A 332 0.72 -2.98 -37.28
CA LYS A 332 0.83 -3.59 -38.61
C LYS A 332 1.98 -3.05 -39.46
N LYS A 333 2.42 -1.80 -39.24
CA LYS A 333 3.52 -1.21 -40.03
C LYS A 333 4.86 -1.87 -39.72
N THR A 334 5.04 -2.35 -38.49
CA THR A 334 6.31 -2.96 -38.03
C THR A 334 6.20 -4.44 -37.69
N GLY A 335 4.99 -4.96 -37.54
CA GLY A 335 4.74 -6.32 -37.06
C GLY A 335 5.02 -6.51 -35.57
N LEU A 336 5.11 -5.41 -34.79
CA LEU A 336 5.42 -5.45 -33.36
C LEU A 336 4.15 -5.37 -32.50
N ILE A 337 4.22 -5.95 -31.30
CA ILE A 337 3.16 -5.87 -30.29
C ILE A 337 3.64 -4.98 -29.15
N TYR A 338 2.82 -4.03 -28.72
CA TYR A 338 3.06 -3.22 -27.52
C TYR A 338 2.05 -3.56 -26.44
N THR A 339 2.50 -3.79 -25.22
CA THR A 339 1.61 -4.07 -24.07
C THR A 339 2.29 -3.64 -22.77
N ALA A 340 1.52 -3.09 -21.84
CA ALA A 340 2.01 -2.84 -20.50
C ALA A 340 2.10 -4.17 -19.73
N VAL A 341 3.21 -4.38 -19.02
CA VAL A 341 3.48 -5.62 -18.29
C VAL A 341 3.85 -5.32 -16.83
N ALA A 342 3.40 -6.19 -15.92
CA ALA A 342 3.74 -6.16 -14.50
C ALA A 342 4.01 -7.58 -14.00
N ARG A 343 5.23 -7.85 -13.54
CA ARG A 343 5.61 -9.16 -13.02
C ARG A 343 6.67 -9.09 -11.92
N PRO A 344 6.79 -10.13 -11.09
CA PRO A 344 7.79 -10.16 -10.03
C PRO A 344 9.22 -10.01 -10.52
N GLY A 345 9.96 -9.11 -9.87
CA GLY A 345 11.39 -8.89 -10.11
C GLY A 345 11.72 -7.95 -11.26
N GLU A 346 10.71 -7.34 -11.89
CA GLU A 346 10.90 -6.34 -12.94
C GLU A 346 10.00 -5.12 -12.70
N ILE A 347 10.56 -3.91 -12.76
CA ILE A 347 9.77 -2.68 -12.69
C ILE A 347 8.75 -2.69 -13.84
N SER A 348 7.47 -2.43 -13.56
CA SER A 348 6.41 -2.40 -14.56
C SER A 348 6.70 -1.41 -15.69
N HIS A 349 6.33 -1.78 -16.92
CA HIS A 349 6.68 -1.02 -18.11
C HIS A 349 5.80 -1.37 -19.30
N ILE A 350 5.81 -0.52 -20.33
CA ILE A 350 5.36 -0.91 -21.67
C ILE A 350 6.48 -1.71 -22.33
N ALA A 351 6.15 -2.93 -22.73
CA ALA A 351 7.01 -3.84 -23.47
C ALA A 351 6.67 -3.81 -24.97
N GLU A 352 7.71 -3.83 -25.79
CA GLU A 352 7.66 -4.17 -27.21
C GLU A 352 7.98 -5.65 -27.35
N VAL A 353 7.14 -6.40 -28.05
CA VAL A 353 7.28 -7.85 -28.28
C VAL A 353 7.38 -8.09 -29.78
N ASN A 354 8.43 -8.77 -30.20
CA ASN A 354 8.60 -9.22 -31.59
C ASN A 354 8.00 -10.64 -31.72
N PRO A 355 6.85 -10.81 -32.39
CA PRO A 355 6.16 -12.10 -32.47
C PRO A 355 6.95 -13.17 -33.25
N SER A 356 7.82 -12.77 -34.19
CA SER A 356 8.62 -13.69 -35.00
C SER A 356 9.79 -14.33 -34.24
N THR A 357 10.31 -13.64 -33.22
CA THR A 357 11.51 -14.08 -32.47
C THR A 357 11.24 -14.34 -30.97
N GLY A 358 10.09 -13.88 -30.48
CA GLY A 358 9.72 -13.86 -29.07
C GLY A 358 10.57 -12.92 -28.20
N SER A 359 11.39 -12.05 -28.80
CA SER A 359 12.22 -11.10 -28.06
C SER A 359 11.40 -9.94 -27.52
N MET A 360 11.80 -9.40 -26.36
CA MET A 360 11.13 -8.27 -25.73
C MET A 360 12.10 -7.13 -25.46
N ARG A 361 11.61 -5.90 -25.63
CA ARG A 361 12.33 -4.67 -25.30
C ARG A 361 11.47 -3.78 -24.41
N ARG A 362 12.11 -3.16 -23.41
CA ARG A 362 11.46 -2.18 -22.53
C ARG A 362 11.36 -0.83 -23.25
N VAL A 363 10.15 -0.26 -23.30
CA VAL A 363 9.87 1.02 -23.95
C VAL A 363 9.87 2.17 -22.93
N VAL A 364 9.00 2.11 -21.93
CA VAL A 364 8.87 3.15 -20.88
C VAL A 364 8.34 2.54 -19.59
N ASP A 365 8.81 3.06 -18.44
CA ASP A 365 8.37 2.62 -17.11
C ASP A 365 6.93 3.08 -16.83
N ILE A 366 6.19 2.27 -16.07
CA ILE A 366 4.89 2.62 -15.49
C ILE A 366 5.10 2.72 -13.99
N GLU A 367 4.92 3.91 -13.42
CA GLU A 367 5.29 4.18 -12.03
C GLU A 367 4.31 3.54 -11.03
N SER A 368 3.03 3.53 -11.36
CA SER A 368 1.97 2.98 -10.51
C SER A 368 0.98 2.18 -11.36
N PRO A 369 1.28 0.88 -11.58
CA PRO A 369 0.44 -0.01 -12.38
C PRO A 369 -0.80 -0.43 -11.61
N ALA A 370 -1.91 -0.65 -12.32
CA ALA A 370 -3.04 -1.37 -11.76
C ALA A 370 -2.75 -2.88 -11.70
N LEU A 371 -3.36 -3.59 -10.74
CA LEU A 371 -3.09 -5.00 -10.50
C LEU A 371 -3.41 -5.89 -11.73
N HIS A 372 -4.63 -5.77 -12.29
CA HIS A 372 -5.11 -6.67 -13.34
C HIS A 372 -4.89 -6.16 -14.77
N PHE A 373 -4.96 -4.84 -15.00
CA PHE A 373 -4.83 -4.27 -16.35
C PHE A 373 -3.54 -3.50 -16.59
N VAL A 374 -2.71 -3.28 -15.56
CA VAL A 374 -1.44 -2.53 -15.60
C VAL A 374 -1.61 -1.05 -15.99
N SER A 375 -2.05 -0.76 -17.20
CA SER A 375 -2.30 0.56 -17.77
C SER A 375 -3.31 0.47 -18.93
N SER A 376 -4.14 1.48 -19.14
CA SER A 376 -4.96 1.60 -20.35
C SER A 376 -4.10 2.14 -21.49
N LEU A 377 -4.16 1.54 -22.69
CA LEU A 377 -3.33 1.92 -23.85
C LEU A 377 -4.19 2.31 -25.06
N ALA A 378 -3.77 3.34 -25.78
CA ALA A 378 -4.25 3.67 -27.13
C ALA A 378 -3.06 4.01 -28.04
N PHE A 379 -3.23 3.91 -29.37
CA PHE A 379 -2.12 4.06 -30.31
C PHE A 379 -2.49 4.88 -31.54
N ASP A 380 -1.66 5.88 -31.83
CA ASP A 380 -1.66 6.61 -33.10
C ASP A 380 -0.63 5.96 -34.04
N PRO A 381 -1.06 5.19 -35.06
CA PRO A 381 -0.18 4.50 -35.98
C PRO A 381 0.53 5.44 -36.97
N GLU A 382 0.04 6.65 -37.18
CA GLU A 382 0.65 7.61 -38.11
C GLU A 382 1.83 8.32 -37.45
N ASN A 383 1.65 8.83 -36.24
CA ASN A 383 2.74 9.49 -35.52
C ASN A 383 3.58 8.53 -34.65
N ARG A 384 3.21 7.24 -34.62
CA ARG A 384 3.82 6.19 -33.80
C ARG A 384 3.87 6.60 -32.32
N THR A 385 2.75 7.09 -31.80
CA THR A 385 2.62 7.56 -30.42
C THR A 385 1.70 6.63 -29.63
N ILE A 386 2.20 6.12 -28.50
CA ILE A 386 1.40 5.38 -27.53
C ILE A 386 0.86 6.37 -26.50
N PHE A 387 -0.44 6.38 -26.29
CA PHE A 387 -1.10 7.01 -25.16
C PHE A 387 -1.30 5.96 -24.07
N TYR A 388 -1.01 6.33 -22.83
CA TYR A 388 -1.14 5.40 -21.71
C TYR A 388 -1.52 6.07 -20.41
N THR A 389 -2.04 5.30 -19.45
CA THR A 389 -2.32 5.80 -18.10
C THR A 389 -1.23 5.43 -17.11
N ASP A 390 -0.89 6.37 -16.23
CA ASP A 390 -0.06 6.12 -15.05
C ASP A 390 -0.80 6.59 -13.78
N ASN A 391 -0.28 6.29 -12.60
CA ASN A 391 -0.95 6.54 -11.32
C ASN A 391 -2.31 5.81 -11.20
N ASN A 392 -2.36 4.55 -11.66
CA ASN A 392 -3.60 3.80 -11.84
C ASN A 392 -4.33 3.39 -10.56
N ASN A 393 -3.68 3.48 -9.40
CA ASN A 393 -4.28 3.21 -8.09
C ASN A 393 -4.71 4.46 -7.32
N SER A 394 -4.61 5.64 -7.94
CA SER A 394 -5.03 6.92 -7.36
C SER A 394 -5.70 7.75 -8.45
N TRP A 395 -5.31 9.00 -8.64
CA TRP A 395 -5.83 9.88 -9.68
C TRP A 395 -5.01 9.73 -10.96
N ARG A 396 -5.53 8.95 -11.91
CA ARG A 396 -4.82 8.60 -13.16
C ARG A 396 -4.36 9.82 -13.93
N HIS A 397 -3.12 9.79 -14.40
CA HIS A 397 -2.58 10.73 -15.38
C HIS A 397 -2.72 10.15 -16.80
N LEU A 398 -2.95 11.01 -17.79
CA LEU A 398 -2.81 10.68 -19.21
C LEU A 398 -1.40 11.02 -19.68
N MET A 399 -0.72 10.03 -20.26
CA MET A 399 0.66 10.10 -20.72
C MET A 399 0.74 9.83 -22.23
N SER A 400 1.83 10.27 -22.85
CA SER A 400 2.21 9.92 -24.21
C SER A 400 3.67 9.49 -24.27
N HIS A 401 3.97 8.56 -25.16
CA HIS A 401 5.32 8.16 -25.51
C HIS A 401 5.44 8.01 -27.03
N ASN A 402 6.36 8.76 -27.64
CA ASN A 402 6.60 8.68 -29.07
C ASN A 402 7.70 7.65 -29.38
N LEU A 403 7.36 6.60 -30.12
CA LEU A 403 8.23 5.45 -30.39
C LEU A 403 9.43 5.79 -31.29
N ASN A 404 9.35 6.87 -32.08
CA ASN A 404 10.44 7.28 -32.97
C ASN A 404 11.50 8.10 -32.22
N THR A 405 11.06 9.00 -31.33
CA THR A 405 11.95 9.94 -30.62
C THR A 405 12.31 9.48 -29.21
N GLY A 406 11.57 8.54 -28.64
CA GLY A 406 11.70 8.12 -27.23
C GLY A 406 11.19 9.15 -26.23
N LYS A 407 10.58 10.25 -26.68
CA LYS A 407 10.10 11.33 -25.80
C LYS A 407 8.81 10.90 -25.08
N THR A 408 8.81 10.99 -23.75
CA THR A 408 7.63 10.81 -22.90
C THR A 408 7.12 12.16 -22.41
N SER A 409 5.80 12.34 -22.33
CA SER A 409 5.18 13.57 -21.81
C SER A 409 3.88 13.28 -21.09
N THR A 410 3.66 13.93 -19.95
CA THR A 410 2.34 13.96 -19.30
C THR A 410 1.46 14.95 -20.06
N LEU A 411 0.38 14.45 -20.65
CA LEU A 411 -0.57 15.27 -21.41
C LEU A 411 -1.54 15.97 -20.46
N ILE A 412 -2.22 15.20 -19.60
CA ILE A 412 -3.18 15.71 -18.63
C ILE A 412 -2.92 15.01 -17.29
N ARG A 413 -2.58 15.80 -16.26
CA ARG A 413 -2.44 15.27 -14.89
C ARG A 413 -3.81 15.04 -14.29
N GLU A 414 -4.00 13.89 -13.64
CA GLU A 414 -5.20 13.63 -12.82
C GLU A 414 -6.47 13.70 -13.69
N ALA A 415 -6.34 13.26 -14.94
CA ALA A 415 -7.45 13.13 -15.88
C ALA A 415 -8.55 12.23 -15.31
N ARG A 416 -8.16 11.22 -14.51
CA ARG A 416 -9.02 10.15 -13.98
C ARG A 416 -9.71 9.36 -15.08
N THR A 417 -9.11 9.35 -16.27
CA THR A 417 -9.60 8.71 -17.49
C THR A 417 -8.78 7.46 -17.81
N GLY A 418 -9.44 6.33 -18.02
CA GLY A 418 -8.86 5.11 -18.59
C GLY A 418 -9.69 4.60 -19.76
N ASP A 419 -9.61 3.29 -20.03
CA ASP A 419 -10.24 2.62 -21.19
C ASP A 419 -10.05 3.43 -22.47
N LEU A 420 -8.78 3.74 -22.74
CA LEU A 420 -8.40 4.66 -23.80
C LEU A 420 -8.58 4.01 -25.17
N VAL A 421 -9.10 4.78 -26.13
CA VAL A 421 -9.12 4.41 -27.55
C VAL A 421 -8.77 5.61 -28.42
N PHE A 422 -8.06 5.39 -29.52
CA PHE A 422 -7.69 6.44 -30.47
C PHE A 422 -8.69 6.44 -31.64
N ASN A 423 -9.24 7.60 -31.98
CA ASN A 423 -10.08 7.78 -33.15
C ASN A 423 -9.23 8.26 -34.35
N PRO A 424 -9.03 7.45 -35.39
CA PRO A 424 -8.24 7.86 -36.54
C PRO A 424 -8.91 8.96 -37.38
N ALA A 425 -10.24 9.10 -37.34
CA ALA A 425 -10.97 10.05 -38.19
C ALA A 425 -10.65 11.52 -37.86
N ASP A 426 -10.42 11.83 -36.59
CA ASP A 426 -10.17 13.20 -36.11
C ASP A 426 -8.94 13.32 -35.20
N ARG A 427 -8.20 12.22 -35.02
CA ARG A 427 -7.00 12.09 -34.17
C ARG A 427 -7.27 12.33 -32.68
N SER A 428 -8.52 12.27 -32.22
CA SER A 428 -8.84 12.39 -30.79
C SER A 428 -8.56 11.08 -30.03
N VAL A 429 -8.34 11.20 -28.72
CA VAL A 429 -8.35 10.05 -27.80
C VAL A 429 -9.66 10.08 -27.04
N TRP A 430 -10.37 8.97 -26.96
CA TRP A 430 -11.56 8.80 -26.13
C TRP A 430 -11.23 7.94 -24.91
N GLY A 431 -12.03 8.06 -23.87
CA GLY A 431 -11.86 7.25 -22.67
C GLY A 431 -13.01 7.37 -21.69
N VAL A 432 -12.90 6.62 -20.61
CA VAL A 432 -13.88 6.52 -19.54
C VAL A 432 -13.32 7.19 -18.29
N ARG A 433 -13.99 8.25 -17.81
CA ARG A 433 -13.59 9.06 -16.66
C ARG A 433 -14.43 8.74 -15.43
N HIS A 434 -13.79 8.56 -14.28
CA HIS A 434 -14.46 8.30 -13.00
C HIS A 434 -14.36 9.52 -12.08
N TYR A 435 -15.49 10.02 -11.59
CA TYR A 435 -15.53 11.21 -10.72
C TYR A 435 -16.83 11.31 -9.91
N HIS A 436 -16.76 11.53 -8.60
CA HIS A 436 -17.90 11.55 -7.67
C HIS A 436 -18.78 10.29 -7.75
N GLY A 437 -18.16 9.15 -8.03
CA GLY A 437 -18.85 7.89 -8.25
C GLY A 437 -19.59 7.78 -9.60
N ILE A 438 -19.47 8.75 -10.49
CA ILE A 438 -20.13 8.71 -11.79
C ILE A 438 -19.12 8.40 -12.89
N VAL A 439 -19.50 7.49 -13.78
CA VAL A 439 -18.75 7.21 -15.01
C VAL A 439 -19.16 8.19 -16.10
N SER A 440 -18.18 8.74 -16.82
CA SER A 440 -18.43 9.59 -17.97
C SER A 440 -17.59 9.18 -19.17
N LEU A 441 -18.23 9.09 -20.34
CA LEU A 441 -17.53 8.99 -21.61
C LEU A 441 -16.96 10.38 -21.97
N VAL A 442 -15.66 10.45 -22.24
CA VAL A 442 -14.96 11.69 -22.57
C VAL A 442 -14.18 11.58 -23.87
N ARG A 443 -14.03 12.71 -24.56
CA ARG A 443 -13.21 12.89 -25.76
C ARG A 443 -12.11 13.90 -25.48
N ILE A 444 -10.90 13.60 -25.94
CA ILE A 444 -9.68 14.39 -25.76
C ILE A 444 -9.18 14.76 -27.16
N PRO A 445 -9.60 15.90 -27.72
CA PRO A 445 -9.18 16.32 -29.06
C PRO A 445 -7.67 16.58 -29.12
N TYR A 446 -7.06 16.40 -30.29
CA TYR A 446 -5.75 16.98 -30.57
C TYR A 446 -5.80 18.50 -30.34
N PRO A 447 -4.82 19.13 -29.65
CA PRO A 447 -3.49 18.62 -29.28
C PRO A 447 -3.38 17.98 -27.88
N TYR A 448 -4.47 17.43 -27.34
CA TYR A 448 -4.55 16.65 -26.09
C TYR A 448 -4.32 17.44 -24.81
N THR A 449 -4.73 18.70 -24.80
CA THR A 449 -4.56 19.62 -23.65
C THR A 449 -5.74 19.62 -22.68
N GLU A 450 -6.92 19.22 -23.14
CA GLU A 450 -8.16 19.20 -22.36
C GLU A 450 -9.09 18.08 -22.82
N TRP A 451 -10.12 17.80 -22.04
CA TRP A 451 -11.14 16.78 -22.33
C TRP A 451 -12.54 17.40 -22.36
N ASN A 452 -13.39 16.85 -23.21
CA ASN A 452 -14.79 17.20 -23.37
C ASN A 452 -15.64 16.03 -22.87
N ARG A 453 -16.60 16.32 -21.99
CA ARG A 453 -17.61 15.33 -21.59
C ARG A 453 -18.56 15.08 -22.75
N ILE A 454 -18.73 13.81 -23.12
CA ILE A 454 -19.71 13.36 -24.10
C ILE A 454 -21.02 12.98 -23.40
N HIS A 455 -20.92 12.11 -22.39
CA HIS A 455 -22.08 11.68 -21.60
C HIS A 455 -21.65 11.25 -20.20
N SER A 456 -22.50 11.47 -19.19
CA SER A 456 -22.34 10.92 -17.84
C SER A 456 -23.45 9.91 -17.60
N MET A 457 -23.07 8.70 -17.21
CA MET A 457 -24.02 7.64 -16.88
C MET A 457 -24.82 8.01 -15.61
N PRO A 458 -26.06 7.53 -15.45
CA PRO A 458 -26.72 7.59 -14.15
C PRO A 458 -25.95 6.75 -13.13
N TYR A 459 -26.08 7.09 -11.84
CA TYR A 459 -25.50 6.27 -10.78
C TYR A 459 -26.02 4.84 -10.87
N GLY A 460 -25.12 3.86 -10.76
CA GLY A 460 -25.45 2.44 -10.82
C GLY A 460 -25.41 1.84 -12.22
N GLU A 461 -25.18 2.66 -13.25
CA GLU A 461 -24.82 2.19 -14.59
C GLU A 461 -23.38 2.60 -14.91
N ASP A 462 -22.58 1.65 -15.36
CA ASP A 462 -21.17 1.86 -15.66
C ASP A 462 -20.87 1.47 -17.12
N ILE A 463 -20.28 2.39 -17.90
CA ILE A 463 -19.80 2.13 -19.27
C ILE A 463 -18.29 1.91 -19.25
N PHE A 464 -17.79 0.87 -19.91
CA PHE A 464 -16.37 0.49 -19.89
C PHE A 464 -15.97 -0.28 -21.16
N ASP A 465 -14.68 -0.64 -21.28
CA ASP A 465 -14.12 -1.44 -22.39
C ASP A 465 -14.54 -0.94 -23.79
N ILE A 466 -14.25 0.34 -24.07
CA ILE A 466 -14.64 0.97 -25.32
C ILE A 466 -13.67 0.66 -26.49
N ASP A 467 -14.21 0.69 -27.70
CA ASP A 467 -13.44 0.71 -28.95
C ASP A 467 -14.14 1.56 -30.02
N ILE A 468 -13.40 2.04 -31.02
CA ILE A 468 -13.93 2.85 -32.13
C ILE A 468 -13.61 2.17 -33.44
N SER A 469 -14.59 2.13 -34.35
CA SER A 469 -14.45 1.52 -35.67
C SER A 469 -13.35 2.21 -36.49
N PRO A 470 -12.70 1.51 -37.43
CA PRO A 470 -11.63 2.09 -38.25
C PRO A 470 -12.02 3.35 -39.03
N ASP A 471 -13.29 3.50 -39.38
CA ASP A 471 -13.84 4.68 -40.06
C ASP A 471 -14.28 5.80 -39.10
N GLY A 472 -14.19 5.59 -37.80
CA GLY A 472 -14.54 6.55 -36.75
C GLY A 472 -16.03 6.78 -36.53
N LYS A 473 -16.92 5.98 -37.14
CA LYS A 473 -18.38 6.21 -37.09
C LYS A 473 -19.09 5.50 -35.95
N HIS A 474 -18.55 4.38 -35.47
CA HIS A 474 -19.16 3.55 -34.46
C HIS A 474 -18.25 3.41 -33.24
N LEU A 475 -18.85 3.43 -32.05
CA LEU A 475 -18.21 3.11 -30.78
C LEU A 475 -18.87 1.86 -30.20
N SER A 476 -18.08 0.84 -29.89
CA SER A 476 -18.51 -0.30 -29.07
C SER A 476 -18.17 -0.04 -27.62
N ALA A 477 -18.98 -0.57 -26.70
CA ALA A 477 -18.72 -0.51 -25.26
C ALA A 477 -19.44 -1.64 -24.53
N ALA A 478 -18.97 -1.95 -23.33
CA ALA A 478 -19.73 -2.71 -22.35
C ALA A 478 -20.54 -1.76 -21.44
N ILE A 479 -21.74 -2.18 -21.03
CA ILE A 479 -22.55 -1.50 -20.01
C ILE A 479 -22.92 -2.51 -18.93
N ALA A 480 -22.66 -2.15 -17.67
CA ALA A 480 -23.08 -2.88 -16.47
C ALA A 480 -24.18 -2.12 -15.73
N ASP A 481 -25.12 -2.83 -15.10
CA ASP A 481 -26.16 -2.26 -14.25
C ASP A 481 -26.13 -2.78 -12.79
N VAL A 482 -27.00 -2.21 -11.95
CA VAL A 482 -27.12 -2.56 -10.53
C VAL A 482 -27.67 -3.97 -10.26
N SER A 483 -28.30 -4.61 -11.25
CA SER A 483 -28.76 -6.00 -11.16
C SER A 483 -27.63 -6.99 -11.43
N GLY A 484 -26.51 -6.50 -11.95
CA GLY A 484 -25.35 -7.27 -12.35
C GLY A 484 -25.38 -7.72 -13.80
N ASN A 485 -26.37 -7.29 -14.58
CA ASN A 485 -26.42 -7.58 -16.00
C ASN A 485 -25.34 -6.78 -16.73
N GLN A 486 -24.73 -7.40 -17.72
CA GLN A 486 -23.67 -6.82 -18.53
C GLN A 486 -23.91 -7.12 -20.01
N LYS A 487 -23.85 -6.05 -20.82
CA LYS A 487 -24.16 -6.14 -22.24
C LYS A 487 -23.16 -5.42 -23.12
N LEU A 488 -22.98 -5.95 -24.31
CA LEU A 488 -22.22 -5.31 -25.38
C LEU A 488 -23.14 -4.40 -26.18
N VAL A 489 -22.72 -3.16 -26.41
CA VAL A 489 -23.53 -2.15 -27.12
C VAL A 489 -22.74 -1.46 -28.23
N MET A 490 -23.47 -0.97 -29.24
CA MET A 490 -22.95 -0.10 -30.30
C MET A 490 -23.58 1.28 -30.24
N LYS A 491 -22.80 2.31 -30.56
CA LYS A 491 -23.22 3.72 -30.57
C LYS A 491 -22.72 4.42 -31.82
N SER A 492 -23.52 5.32 -32.37
CA SER A 492 -23.09 6.24 -33.43
C SER A 492 -22.26 7.38 -32.80
N VAL A 493 -21.04 7.59 -33.31
CA VAL A 493 -20.16 8.67 -32.85
C VAL A 493 -20.80 10.04 -33.14
N ASP A 494 -21.40 10.24 -34.30
CA ASP A 494 -22.09 11.50 -34.63
C ASP A 494 -23.27 11.79 -33.68
N SER A 495 -24.01 10.74 -33.29
CA SER A 495 -25.11 10.88 -32.34
C SER A 495 -24.61 11.23 -30.94
N LEU A 496 -23.53 10.59 -30.49
CA LEU A 496 -22.85 10.92 -29.23
C LEU A 496 -22.34 12.36 -29.23
N MET A 497 -21.71 12.79 -30.32
CA MET A 497 -21.21 14.17 -30.48
C MET A 497 -22.33 15.20 -30.52
N ALA A 498 -23.52 14.82 -30.98
CA ALA A 498 -24.73 15.66 -30.91
C ALA A 498 -25.43 15.63 -29.54
N GLY A 499 -24.83 15.00 -28.53
CA GLY A 499 -25.38 14.89 -27.17
C GLY A 499 -26.53 13.89 -27.03
N ARG A 500 -26.77 13.06 -28.05
CA ARG A 500 -27.81 12.01 -28.03
C ARG A 500 -27.19 10.68 -27.61
N PHE A 501 -27.50 10.24 -26.39
CA PHE A 501 -27.04 8.95 -25.88
C PHE A 501 -28.08 7.86 -26.16
N SER A 502 -28.02 7.29 -27.36
CA SER A 502 -28.76 6.08 -27.75
C SER A 502 -27.79 4.98 -28.14
N TYR A 503 -28.18 3.73 -27.93
CA TYR A 503 -27.35 2.58 -28.27
C TYR A 503 -28.18 1.41 -28.80
N GLU A 504 -27.56 0.63 -29.68
CA GLU A 504 -28.02 -0.69 -30.07
C GLU A 504 -27.42 -1.70 -29.11
N GLU A 505 -28.26 -2.55 -28.51
CA GLU A 505 -27.79 -3.70 -27.77
C GLU A 505 -27.35 -4.78 -28.78
N ILE A 506 -26.06 -5.10 -28.77
CA ILE A 506 -25.47 -6.05 -29.68
C ILE A 506 -25.71 -7.48 -29.19
N TYR A 507 -25.43 -7.70 -27.90
CA TYR A 507 -25.59 -9.00 -27.25
C TYR A 507 -25.63 -8.82 -25.72
N ASP A 508 -26.53 -9.56 -25.07
CA ASP A 508 -26.64 -9.64 -23.62
C ASP A 508 -25.88 -10.89 -23.13
N PHE A 509 -24.88 -10.69 -22.27
CA PHE A 509 -24.09 -11.77 -21.68
C PHE A 509 -24.60 -12.15 -20.29
N GLU A 510 -25.82 -11.71 -19.94
CA GLU A 510 -26.42 -11.88 -18.63
C GLU A 510 -25.49 -11.31 -17.55
N VAL A 511 -25.04 -12.12 -16.59
CA VAL A 511 -24.13 -11.67 -15.52
C VAL A 511 -22.65 -11.73 -15.91
N SER A 512 -22.30 -12.35 -17.05
CA SER A 512 -20.92 -12.44 -17.55
C SER A 512 -20.50 -11.17 -18.27
N SER A 513 -19.23 -10.79 -18.12
CA SER A 513 -18.69 -9.55 -18.69
C SER A 513 -18.32 -9.72 -20.16
N PRO A 514 -18.78 -8.83 -21.06
CA PRO A 514 -18.20 -8.67 -22.39
C PRO A 514 -16.88 -7.90 -22.28
N ALA A 515 -15.76 -8.62 -22.30
CA ALA A 515 -14.45 -8.03 -22.02
C ALA A 515 -13.61 -7.79 -23.28
N ALA A 516 -13.05 -6.59 -23.39
CA ALA A 516 -12.09 -6.16 -24.40
C ALA A 516 -12.51 -6.43 -25.86
N PHE A 517 -13.73 -6.02 -26.23
CA PHE A 517 -14.20 -6.11 -27.60
C PHE A 517 -13.49 -5.08 -28.50
N VAL A 518 -13.00 -5.54 -29.67
CA VAL A 518 -12.22 -4.72 -30.61
C VAL A 518 -12.73 -4.89 -32.04
N PHE A 519 -12.73 -3.82 -32.82
CA PHE A 519 -13.13 -3.88 -34.23
C PHE A 519 -12.09 -4.60 -35.09
N SER A 520 -12.58 -5.34 -36.09
CA SER A 520 -11.75 -5.80 -37.20
C SER A 520 -11.27 -4.62 -38.04
N PRO A 521 -10.15 -4.74 -38.77
CA PRO A 521 -9.60 -3.66 -39.58
C PRO A 521 -10.52 -3.18 -40.71
N ASP A 522 -11.43 -4.03 -41.17
CA ASP A 522 -12.46 -3.73 -42.18
C ASP A 522 -13.77 -3.25 -41.56
N GLY A 523 -13.88 -3.20 -40.22
CA GLY A 523 -15.06 -2.78 -39.49
C GLY A 523 -16.23 -3.78 -39.51
N ARG A 524 -16.06 -4.99 -40.05
CA ARG A 524 -17.13 -5.99 -40.18
C ARG A 524 -17.41 -6.78 -38.89
N TYR A 525 -16.38 -7.00 -38.07
CA TYR A 525 -16.46 -7.86 -36.90
C TYR A 525 -16.06 -7.12 -35.62
N LEU A 526 -16.59 -7.58 -34.49
CA LEU A 526 -16.03 -7.33 -33.17
C LEU A 526 -15.47 -8.63 -32.58
N PHE A 527 -14.29 -8.57 -31.98
CA PHE A 527 -13.67 -9.70 -31.27
C PHE A 527 -13.50 -9.36 -29.80
N GLY A 528 -13.97 -10.22 -28.91
CA GLY A 528 -13.86 -10.02 -27.45
C GLY A 528 -13.75 -11.34 -26.70
N SER A 529 -13.68 -11.27 -25.38
CA SER A 529 -13.65 -12.43 -24.49
C SER A 529 -14.81 -12.39 -23.49
N THR A 530 -15.30 -13.55 -23.06
CA THR A 530 -16.36 -13.65 -22.04
C THR A 530 -16.26 -14.98 -21.28
N TYR A 531 -16.70 -14.99 -20.02
CA TYR A 531 -16.82 -16.19 -19.19
C TYR A 531 -18.20 -16.86 -19.25
N TYR A 532 -19.05 -16.57 -20.24
CA TYR A 532 -20.41 -17.12 -20.33
C TYR A 532 -20.51 -18.67 -20.14
N THR A 533 -19.48 -19.44 -20.53
CA THR A 533 -19.44 -20.90 -20.33
C THR A 533 -18.78 -21.34 -19.01
N GLY A 534 -18.45 -20.39 -18.13
CA GLY A 534 -17.57 -20.51 -16.97
C GLY A 534 -16.08 -20.53 -17.30
N VAL A 535 -15.71 -20.39 -18.57
CA VAL A 535 -14.32 -20.31 -19.05
C VAL A 535 -14.20 -19.12 -20.00
N SER A 536 -13.13 -18.33 -19.85
CA SER A 536 -12.91 -17.19 -20.74
C SER A 536 -12.57 -17.67 -22.15
N ASN A 537 -13.50 -17.46 -23.08
CA ASN A 537 -13.37 -17.83 -24.48
C ASN A 537 -13.46 -16.59 -25.37
N ILE A 538 -12.79 -16.65 -26.52
CA ILE A 538 -12.87 -15.62 -27.55
C ILE A 538 -14.15 -15.82 -28.36
N VAL A 539 -14.86 -14.72 -28.56
CA VAL A 539 -16.07 -14.64 -29.38
C VAL A 539 -15.90 -13.59 -30.47
N ARG A 540 -16.57 -13.82 -31.60
CA ARG A 540 -16.65 -12.90 -32.72
C ARG A 540 -18.11 -12.54 -32.98
N TYR A 541 -18.42 -11.26 -33.02
CA TYR A 541 -19.71 -10.76 -33.48
C TYR A 541 -19.59 -10.28 -34.93
N ASP A 542 -20.43 -10.79 -35.84
CA ASP A 542 -20.60 -10.28 -37.20
C ASP A 542 -21.64 -9.17 -37.19
N ILE A 543 -21.23 -7.94 -37.49
CA ILE A 543 -22.08 -6.75 -37.41
C ILE A 543 -23.18 -6.77 -38.47
N GLU A 544 -22.88 -7.30 -39.67
CA GLU A 544 -23.83 -7.36 -40.77
C GLU A 544 -24.87 -8.46 -40.53
N GLN A 545 -24.42 -9.64 -40.10
CA GLN A 545 -25.30 -10.79 -39.85
C GLN A 545 -25.98 -10.75 -38.48
N LYS A 546 -25.53 -9.85 -37.59
CA LYS A 546 -25.97 -9.74 -36.19
C LYS A 546 -25.85 -11.05 -35.40
N GLU A 547 -24.75 -11.76 -35.60
CA GLU A 547 -24.56 -13.10 -35.04
C GLU A 547 -23.25 -13.21 -34.22
N VAL A 548 -23.35 -13.81 -33.02
CA VAL A 548 -22.18 -14.19 -32.21
C VAL A 548 -21.73 -15.60 -32.58
N ARG A 549 -20.42 -15.76 -32.82
CA ARG A 549 -19.75 -17.04 -33.05
C ARG A 549 -18.65 -17.25 -32.01
N TRP A 550 -18.66 -18.39 -31.35
CA TRP A 550 -17.58 -18.82 -30.46
C TRP A 550 -16.36 -19.24 -31.29
N LEU A 551 -15.18 -18.70 -30.97
CA LEU A 551 -13.94 -19.05 -31.67
C LEU A 551 -13.08 -20.05 -30.89
N THR A 552 -13.27 -20.15 -29.57
CA THR A 552 -12.39 -20.97 -28.73
C THR A 552 -13.13 -21.86 -27.74
N ASN A 553 -12.48 -22.97 -27.41
CA ASN A 553 -12.75 -23.84 -26.27
C ASN A 553 -11.43 -23.98 -25.49
N ALA A 554 -11.20 -23.06 -24.56
CA ALA A 554 -9.95 -22.96 -23.78
C ALA A 554 -9.97 -23.82 -22.52
N GLU A 555 -8.81 -24.31 -22.07
CA GLU A 555 -8.68 -25.01 -20.79
C GLU A 555 -8.55 -24.05 -19.61
N THR A 556 -7.78 -22.98 -19.76
CA THR A 556 -7.57 -21.97 -18.72
C THR A 556 -8.43 -20.76 -19.02
N GLY A 557 -8.01 -19.96 -20.00
CA GLY A 557 -8.76 -18.85 -20.56
C GLY A 557 -7.94 -18.09 -21.60
N LEU A 558 -8.64 -17.51 -22.58
CA LEU A 558 -8.06 -16.65 -23.62
C LEU A 558 -8.68 -15.24 -23.55
N PHE A 559 -7.82 -14.22 -23.60
CA PHE A 559 -8.20 -12.85 -23.26
C PHE A 559 -7.73 -11.83 -24.30
N ARG A 560 -8.44 -10.70 -24.34
CA ARG A 560 -8.05 -9.46 -25.04
C ARG A 560 -7.59 -9.71 -26.48
N PRO A 561 -8.48 -10.29 -27.31
CA PRO A 561 -8.14 -10.62 -28.68
C PRO A 561 -7.86 -9.36 -29.50
N VAL A 562 -6.89 -9.43 -30.41
CA VAL A 562 -6.62 -8.38 -31.41
C VAL A 562 -6.40 -9.04 -32.78
N PRO A 563 -7.02 -8.53 -33.86
CA PRO A 563 -6.77 -9.03 -35.20
C PRO A 563 -5.27 -9.02 -35.57
N TYR A 564 -4.72 -10.19 -35.90
CA TYR A 564 -3.31 -10.35 -36.28
C TYR A 564 -3.17 -10.44 -37.81
N SER A 565 -4.02 -11.26 -38.44
CA SER A 565 -4.20 -11.39 -39.90
C SER A 565 -5.67 -11.65 -40.20
N ALA A 566 -6.03 -11.91 -41.48
CA ALA A 566 -7.41 -12.26 -41.84
C ALA A 566 -7.88 -13.57 -41.18
N ASP A 567 -6.95 -14.50 -41.03
CA ASP A 567 -7.13 -15.89 -40.57
C ASP A 567 -6.66 -16.13 -39.13
N SER A 568 -6.10 -15.15 -38.43
CA SER A 568 -5.60 -15.34 -37.06
C SER A 568 -5.75 -14.12 -36.16
N LEU A 569 -5.83 -14.39 -34.86
CA LEU A 569 -5.90 -13.40 -33.78
C LEU A 569 -4.69 -13.54 -32.86
N LEU A 570 -4.20 -12.40 -32.37
CA LEU A 570 -3.42 -12.32 -31.14
C LEU A 570 -4.39 -12.44 -29.96
N ALA A 571 -4.03 -13.21 -28.94
CA ALA A 571 -4.73 -13.26 -27.66
C ALA A 571 -3.71 -13.45 -26.53
N PHE A 572 -4.17 -13.35 -25.29
CA PHE A 572 -3.40 -13.76 -24.12
C PHE A 572 -3.97 -15.04 -23.52
N GLU A 573 -3.15 -16.07 -23.41
CA GLU A 573 -3.45 -17.27 -22.62
C GLU A 573 -3.08 -17.02 -21.15
N TYR A 574 -3.98 -17.34 -20.24
CA TYR A 574 -3.66 -17.34 -18.81
C TYR A 574 -2.88 -18.61 -18.45
N THR A 575 -1.71 -18.43 -17.83
CA THR A 575 -0.83 -19.50 -17.34
C THR A 575 -0.57 -19.31 -15.85
N GLY A 576 -0.01 -20.32 -15.20
CA GLY A 576 0.35 -20.26 -13.78
C GLY A 576 1.41 -19.21 -13.42
N ASP A 577 2.08 -18.58 -14.39
CA ASP A 577 3.02 -17.47 -14.20
C ASP A 577 2.51 -16.15 -14.81
N GLY A 578 1.21 -16.07 -15.13
CA GLY A 578 0.54 -14.90 -15.72
C GLY A 578 0.24 -15.06 -17.22
N PHE A 579 0.02 -13.95 -17.91
CA PHE A 579 -0.48 -13.95 -19.28
C PHE A 579 0.65 -14.18 -20.30
N LEU A 580 0.44 -15.12 -21.23
CA LEU A 580 1.33 -15.41 -22.35
C LEU A 580 0.68 -14.94 -23.66
N PRO A 581 1.32 -14.07 -24.47
CA PRO A 581 0.78 -13.72 -25.78
C PRO A 581 0.85 -14.94 -26.71
N VAL A 582 -0.26 -15.24 -27.37
CA VAL A 582 -0.42 -16.38 -28.27
C VAL A 582 -1.13 -15.96 -29.55
N ARG A 583 -0.91 -16.73 -30.62
CA ARG A 583 -1.68 -16.67 -31.86
C ARG A 583 -2.67 -17.83 -31.92
N ILE A 584 -3.92 -17.53 -32.25
CA ILE A 584 -5.00 -18.50 -32.44
C ILE A 584 -5.65 -18.30 -33.82
N GLU A 585 -6.33 -19.32 -34.35
CA GLU A 585 -7.07 -19.22 -35.61
C GLU A 585 -8.34 -18.37 -35.46
N ASN A 586 -8.65 -17.57 -36.48
CA ASN A 586 -9.94 -16.86 -36.62
C ASN A 586 -10.99 -17.78 -37.24
N LYS A 587 -11.28 -18.89 -36.56
CA LYS A 587 -12.20 -19.93 -37.03
C LYS A 587 -13.21 -20.28 -35.93
N PRO A 588 -14.51 -20.36 -36.23
CA PRO A 588 -15.50 -20.80 -35.25
C PRO A 588 -15.17 -22.20 -34.70
N ALA A 589 -15.35 -22.37 -33.39
CA ALA A 589 -15.28 -23.65 -32.73
C ALA A 589 -16.60 -24.41 -32.91
N ASP A 590 -16.53 -25.72 -33.18
CA ASP A 590 -17.72 -26.55 -33.40
C ASP A 590 -18.57 -26.66 -32.12
N ARG A 591 -17.91 -26.80 -30.97
CA ARG A 591 -18.53 -26.91 -29.64
C ARG A 591 -17.63 -26.31 -28.58
N VAL A 592 -18.24 -25.65 -27.59
CA VAL A 592 -17.57 -25.08 -26.42
C VAL A 592 -18.10 -25.76 -25.17
N SER A 593 -17.20 -26.16 -24.28
CA SER A 593 -17.53 -26.87 -23.04
C SER A 593 -17.82 -25.91 -21.89
N ALA A 594 -18.69 -26.32 -20.97
CA ALA A 594 -18.94 -25.64 -19.70
C ALA A 594 -18.40 -26.42 -18.49
N ILE A 595 -17.94 -25.69 -17.48
CA ILE A 595 -17.40 -26.24 -16.22
C ILE A 595 -18.48 -26.39 -15.14
N ARG A 596 -18.11 -26.98 -14.00
CA ARG A 596 -18.88 -26.90 -12.76
C ARG A 596 -18.24 -25.87 -11.83
N PHE A 597 -19.09 -25.10 -11.16
CA PHE A 597 -18.68 -24.13 -10.14
C PHE A 597 -18.80 -24.75 -8.75
N LEU A 598 -17.78 -24.57 -7.92
CA LEU A 598 -17.81 -25.01 -6.52
C LEU A 598 -18.88 -24.25 -5.73
N GLY A 599 -19.11 -22.97 -6.03
CA GLY A 599 -20.21 -22.20 -5.44
C GLY A 599 -21.57 -22.81 -5.76
N GLN A 600 -21.77 -23.33 -6.97
CA GLN A 600 -23.01 -24.00 -7.36
C GLN A 600 -23.21 -25.29 -6.54
N GLU A 601 -22.13 -26.04 -6.28
CA GLU A 601 -22.19 -27.22 -5.39
C GLU A 601 -22.60 -26.84 -3.95
N VAL A 602 -22.18 -25.66 -3.44
CA VAL A 602 -22.65 -25.17 -2.14
C VAL A 602 -24.17 -25.01 -2.12
N VAL A 603 -24.75 -24.40 -3.16
CA VAL A 603 -26.21 -24.22 -3.26
C VAL A 603 -26.93 -25.56 -3.37
N GLU A 604 -26.42 -26.47 -4.20
CA GLU A 604 -27.02 -27.78 -4.42
C GLU A 604 -27.06 -28.64 -3.15
N ARG A 605 -26.01 -28.56 -2.32
CA ARG A 605 -25.95 -29.29 -1.03
C ARG A 605 -26.64 -28.57 0.12
N HIS A 606 -26.59 -27.24 0.11
CA HIS A 606 -27.08 -26.41 1.21
C HIS A 606 -27.94 -25.24 0.68
N PRO A 607 -29.17 -25.51 0.22
CA PRO A 607 -30.05 -24.48 -0.35
C PRO A 607 -30.35 -23.30 0.58
N VAL A 608 -30.15 -23.46 1.90
CA VAL A 608 -30.31 -22.41 2.92
C VAL A 608 -29.53 -21.13 2.61
N VAL A 609 -28.41 -21.21 1.89
CA VAL A 609 -27.65 -20.00 1.51
C VAL A 609 -28.43 -19.07 0.57
N THR A 610 -29.41 -19.59 -0.17
CA THR A 610 -30.30 -18.77 -1.02
C THR A 610 -31.25 -17.91 -0.19
N GLU A 611 -31.56 -18.31 1.04
CA GLU A 611 -32.39 -17.54 1.98
C GLU A 611 -31.64 -16.37 2.61
N TRP A 612 -30.32 -16.29 2.40
CA TRP A 612 -29.47 -15.21 2.93
C TRP A 612 -29.46 -13.96 2.07
N MET A 613 -30.05 -14.01 0.87
CA MET A 613 -30.16 -12.88 -0.04
C MET A 613 -30.87 -11.70 0.64
N LEU A 614 -30.26 -10.53 0.59
CA LEU A 614 -30.89 -9.30 1.04
C LEU A 614 -31.82 -8.75 -0.02
N ARG A 615 -32.97 -8.23 0.44
CA ARG A 615 -33.81 -7.39 -0.42
C ARG A 615 -33.05 -6.11 -0.77
N PRO A 616 -33.15 -5.61 -2.02
CA PRO A 616 -32.52 -4.35 -2.40
C PRO A 616 -32.90 -3.21 -1.45
N PRO A 617 -31.94 -2.38 -1.01
CA PRO A 617 -32.18 -1.27 -0.09
C PRO A 617 -32.94 -0.13 -0.81
N ALA A 618 -34.27 -0.25 -0.88
CA ALA A 618 -35.14 0.68 -1.59
C ALA A 618 -35.71 1.79 -0.67
N PRO A 619 -36.16 2.93 -1.22
CA PRO A 619 -36.83 3.96 -0.42
C PRO A 619 -38.02 3.49 0.40
N GLY A 620 -38.74 2.48 -0.09
CA GLY A 620 -39.89 1.88 0.61
C GLY A 620 -39.54 0.94 1.76
N THR A 621 -38.28 0.47 1.89
CA THR A 621 -37.90 -0.46 2.98
C THR A 621 -37.50 0.26 4.26
N LEU A 622 -36.88 1.43 4.15
CA LEU A 622 -36.45 2.24 5.29
C LEU A 622 -36.35 3.72 4.88
N SER A 623 -37.04 4.60 5.62
CA SER A 623 -36.86 6.04 5.49
C SER A 623 -35.68 6.49 6.37
N PRO A 624 -34.56 7.00 5.80
CA PRO A 624 -33.42 7.43 6.60
C PRO A 624 -33.77 8.50 7.63
N ASP A 625 -34.72 9.40 7.32
CA ASP A 625 -35.12 10.45 8.26
C ASP A 625 -35.76 9.90 9.54
N SER A 626 -36.25 8.65 9.54
CA SER A 626 -36.77 7.98 10.74
C SER A 626 -35.68 7.48 11.70
N ILE A 627 -34.45 7.32 11.22
CA ILE A 627 -33.31 6.78 12.01
C ILE A 627 -32.20 7.81 12.25
N ILE A 628 -32.23 8.95 11.55
CA ILE A 628 -31.26 10.03 11.71
C ILE A 628 -31.54 10.75 13.03
N ILE A 629 -30.55 10.74 13.91
CA ILE A 629 -30.55 11.43 15.21
C ILE A 629 -30.06 12.87 15.05
N SER A 630 -29.04 13.10 14.21
CA SER A 630 -28.49 14.44 13.98
C SER A 630 -27.72 14.55 12.68
N ARG A 631 -27.63 15.78 12.16
CA ARG A 631 -26.79 16.19 11.04
C ARG A 631 -25.97 17.42 11.43
N GLY A 632 -24.75 17.54 10.92
CA GLY A 632 -23.98 18.77 11.06
C GLY A 632 -22.48 18.61 10.83
N ASP A 633 -21.72 19.68 11.07
CA ASP A 633 -20.27 19.70 10.89
C ASP A 633 -19.56 18.65 11.75
N TYR A 634 -18.64 17.90 11.13
CA TYR A 634 -17.69 17.11 11.89
C TYR A 634 -16.57 18.00 12.42
N ARG A 635 -16.53 18.19 13.74
CA ARG A 635 -15.48 18.97 14.43
C ARG A 635 -14.60 18.02 15.24
N PRO A 636 -13.39 17.65 14.77
CA PRO A 636 -12.53 16.67 15.44
C PRO A 636 -12.25 17.01 16.92
N GLY A 637 -12.09 18.30 17.24
CA GLY A 637 -11.84 18.74 18.62
C GLY A 637 -12.97 18.39 19.61
N ASN A 638 -14.22 18.44 19.14
CA ASN A 638 -15.40 18.11 19.96
C ASN A 638 -15.67 16.59 19.99
N ARG A 639 -14.79 15.80 19.38
CA ARG A 639 -14.91 14.34 19.24
C ARG A 639 -13.72 13.60 19.83
N LEU A 640 -12.76 14.31 20.42
CA LEU A 640 -11.63 13.69 21.12
C LEU A 640 -12.14 12.98 22.38
N SER A 641 -11.95 11.67 22.46
CA SER A 641 -12.35 10.86 23.61
C SER A 641 -11.25 9.88 24.01
N LEU A 642 -11.25 9.43 25.26
CA LEU A 642 -10.37 8.35 25.72
C LEU A 642 -10.71 7.07 24.94
N VAL A 643 -9.72 6.48 24.29
CA VAL A 643 -9.86 5.24 23.50
C VAL A 643 -9.14 4.05 24.11
N ALA A 644 -8.12 4.29 24.94
CA ALA A 644 -7.43 3.26 25.69
C ALA A 644 -6.68 3.85 26.90
N ALA A 645 -6.56 3.05 27.96
CA ALA A 645 -5.74 3.31 29.14
C ALA A 645 -5.09 1.99 29.58
N TYR A 646 -3.76 1.90 29.61
CA TYR A 646 -3.09 0.62 29.93
C TYR A 646 -1.74 0.84 30.63
N PRO A 647 -1.28 -0.15 31.43
CA PRO A 647 0.01 -0.06 32.10
C PRO A 647 1.17 -0.19 31.12
N ILE A 648 2.29 0.45 31.45
CA ILE A 648 3.51 0.46 30.65
C ILE A 648 4.74 0.08 31.49
N VAL A 649 5.78 -0.41 30.83
CA VAL A 649 7.09 -0.69 31.43
C VAL A 649 8.17 -0.12 30.53
N HIS A 650 8.83 0.95 30.97
CA HIS A 650 9.85 1.67 30.19
C HIS A 650 11.22 1.59 30.85
N GLY A 651 12.26 1.96 30.10
CA GLY A 651 13.59 2.25 30.62
C GLY A 651 13.80 3.75 30.80
N TYR A 652 14.50 4.12 31.88
CA TYR A 652 15.06 5.45 32.07
C TYR A 652 16.52 5.32 32.47
N LYS A 653 17.43 5.80 31.61
CA LYS A 653 18.87 5.51 31.67
C LYS A 653 19.08 3.99 31.78
N ASP A 654 19.53 3.50 32.92
CA ASP A 654 19.77 2.07 33.20
C ASP A 654 18.75 1.45 34.17
N TYR A 655 17.67 2.17 34.48
CA TYR A 655 16.65 1.76 35.44
C TYR A 655 15.31 1.47 34.77
N VAL A 656 14.50 0.64 35.43
CA VAL A 656 13.15 0.29 34.98
C VAL A 656 12.14 1.28 35.58
N ALA A 657 11.22 1.76 34.76
CA ALA A 657 10.11 2.62 35.15
C ALA A 657 8.78 1.90 34.87
N GLY A 658 7.91 1.83 35.88
CA GLY A 658 6.52 1.36 35.73
C GLY A 658 5.58 2.56 35.60
N GLY A 659 4.53 2.45 34.77
CA GLY A 659 3.64 3.58 34.54
C GLY A 659 2.31 3.25 33.91
N VAL A 660 1.62 4.30 33.45
CA VAL A 660 0.36 4.21 32.71
C VAL A 660 0.43 5.11 31.47
N ARG A 661 -0.20 4.65 30.39
CA ARG A 661 -0.44 5.41 29.18
C ARG A 661 -1.94 5.60 28.94
N LEU A 662 -2.31 6.80 28.53
CA LEU A 662 -3.67 7.20 28.16
C LEU A 662 -3.67 7.69 26.72
N ASP A 663 -4.51 7.09 25.88
CA ASP A 663 -4.67 7.43 24.48
C ASP A 663 -6.05 8.04 24.23
N PHE A 664 -6.07 9.21 23.58
CA PHE A 664 -7.28 9.88 23.15
C PHE A 664 -7.23 10.08 21.63
N SER A 665 -8.36 9.89 20.96
CA SER A 665 -8.48 10.08 19.52
C SER A 665 -9.90 10.49 19.15
N ASP A 666 -10.05 11.30 18.11
CA ASP A 666 -11.32 11.39 17.39
C ASP A 666 -11.50 10.19 16.44
N PRO A 667 -12.73 9.87 16.00
CA PRO A 667 -12.99 8.77 15.06
C PRO A 667 -12.20 8.80 13.75
N LEU A 668 -11.92 9.99 13.19
CA LEU A 668 -11.11 10.12 11.97
C LEU A 668 -9.60 10.13 12.24
N ARG A 669 -9.18 10.12 13.52
CA ARG A 669 -7.79 10.22 13.96
C ARG A 669 -7.08 11.47 13.44
N LEU A 670 -7.83 12.53 13.16
CA LEU A 670 -7.32 13.85 12.76
C LEU A 670 -6.72 14.60 13.96
N ARG A 671 -7.15 14.24 15.17
CA ARG A 671 -6.64 14.69 16.46
C ARG A 671 -6.36 13.50 17.36
N LYS A 672 -5.13 13.44 17.88
CA LYS A 672 -4.71 12.43 18.84
C LYS A 672 -4.01 13.09 20.01
N MET A 673 -4.21 12.54 21.19
CA MET A 673 -3.45 12.94 22.38
C MET A 673 -2.98 11.70 23.12
N ASN A 674 -1.70 11.65 23.45
CA ASN A 674 -1.11 10.59 24.26
C ASN A 674 -0.53 11.21 25.53
N ILE A 675 -0.80 10.59 26.66
CA ILE A 675 -0.27 10.99 27.96
C ILE A 675 0.38 9.77 28.58
N THR A 676 1.62 9.91 29.03
CA THR A 676 2.32 8.86 29.77
C THR A 676 2.82 9.42 31.10
N ALA A 677 2.64 8.65 32.16
CA ALA A 677 3.19 8.94 33.48
C ALA A 677 3.86 7.67 34.04
N GLY A 678 5.09 7.80 34.51
CA GLY A 678 5.88 6.67 35.02
C GLY A 678 6.73 7.04 36.23
N TRP A 679 7.18 6.01 36.94
CA TRP A 679 7.99 6.14 38.15
C TRP A 679 9.08 5.06 38.22
N SER A 680 10.33 5.47 38.50
CA SER A 680 11.50 4.60 38.68
C SER A 680 12.14 4.82 40.06
N PRO A 681 11.62 4.21 41.13
CA PRO A 681 12.17 4.38 42.47
C PRO A 681 13.49 3.63 42.63
N HIS A 682 14.62 4.32 42.43
CA HIS A 682 15.94 3.74 42.61
C HIS A 682 16.88 4.67 43.38
N PRO A 683 17.65 4.19 44.38
CA PRO A 683 18.60 5.02 45.14
C PRO A 683 19.71 5.66 44.29
N GLY A 684 19.99 5.10 43.12
CA GLY A 684 20.96 5.62 42.15
C GLY A 684 20.41 6.66 41.18
N LEU A 685 19.17 7.12 41.39
CA LEU A 685 18.56 8.26 40.71
C LEU A 685 18.26 9.35 41.72
N ASP A 686 18.56 10.59 41.34
CA ASP A 686 18.12 11.76 42.10
C ASP A 686 16.59 11.79 42.21
N THR A 687 16.06 12.33 43.31
CA THR A 687 14.61 12.36 43.57
C THR A 687 13.83 13.06 42.45
N ASP A 688 14.43 14.08 41.81
CA ASP A 688 13.84 14.82 40.70
C ASP A 688 13.84 14.05 39.36
N GLU A 689 14.58 12.93 39.28
CA GLU A 689 14.65 12.04 38.11
C GLU A 689 13.71 10.83 38.20
N GLN A 690 13.19 10.50 39.38
CA GLN A 690 12.37 9.29 39.57
C GLN A 690 11.01 9.36 38.88
N PHE A 691 10.48 10.56 38.64
CA PHE A 691 9.19 10.75 37.96
C PHE A 691 9.41 11.07 36.47
N HIS A 692 8.60 10.43 35.63
CA HIS A 692 8.63 10.57 34.17
C HIS A 692 7.24 10.97 33.67
N ALA A 693 7.18 11.96 32.78
CA ALA A 693 5.95 12.34 32.11
C ALA A 693 6.20 12.71 30.65
N SER A 694 5.29 12.30 29.78
CA SER A 694 5.25 12.77 28.39
C SER A 694 3.82 13.08 27.96
N TRP A 695 3.70 14.11 27.13
CA TRP A 695 2.46 14.55 26.52
C TRP A 695 2.71 14.81 25.04
N LEU A 696 1.88 14.23 24.20
CA LEU A 696 1.90 14.42 22.75
C LEU A 696 0.49 14.77 22.29
N TYR A 697 0.34 15.85 21.54
CA TYR A 697 -0.91 16.21 20.87
C TYR A 697 -0.67 16.45 19.38
N GLU A 698 -1.31 15.64 18.55
CA GLU A 698 -1.25 15.75 17.10
C GLU A 698 -2.56 16.34 16.59
N MET A 699 -2.47 17.35 15.73
CA MET A 699 -3.61 17.99 15.09
C MET A 699 -3.28 18.23 13.61
N SER A 700 -3.71 17.31 12.75
CA SER A 700 -3.43 17.34 11.31
C SER A 700 -1.93 17.47 11.03
N SER A 701 -1.47 18.59 10.44
CA SER A 701 -0.06 18.88 10.18
C SER A 701 0.77 19.30 11.40
N TYR A 702 0.15 19.59 12.54
CA TYR A 702 0.83 20.09 13.73
C TYR A 702 1.03 19.00 14.77
N ARG A 703 2.17 19.06 15.46
CA ARG A 703 2.51 18.20 16.59
C ARG A 703 2.97 19.08 17.74
N PHE A 704 2.39 18.94 18.91
CA PHE A 704 2.82 19.62 20.14
C PHE A 704 3.26 18.55 21.12
N PHE A 705 4.37 18.79 21.81
CA PHE A 705 4.87 17.83 22.78
C PHE A 705 5.49 18.53 23.99
N ALA A 706 5.42 17.84 25.13
CA ALA A 706 6.07 18.23 26.36
C ALA A 706 6.53 16.98 27.10
N ASP A 707 7.76 17.01 27.58
CA ASP A 707 8.42 15.87 28.23
C ASP A 707 9.11 16.33 29.51
N TYR A 708 9.06 15.48 30.54
CA TYR A 708 9.82 15.60 31.78
C TYR A 708 10.45 14.25 32.10
N ASN A 709 11.78 14.18 32.08
CA ASN A 709 12.58 12.96 32.21
C ASN A 709 12.00 11.81 31.37
N ALA A 710 11.79 12.06 30.07
CA ALA A 710 11.13 11.10 29.17
C ALA A 710 11.76 9.70 29.28
N SER A 711 10.92 8.68 29.47
CA SER A 711 11.29 7.27 29.48
C SER A 711 10.83 6.58 28.20
N ASP A 712 11.53 5.53 27.79
CA ASP A 712 11.32 4.84 26.51
C ASP A 712 11.41 3.32 26.72
N PHE A 713 10.49 2.54 26.13
CA PHE A 713 10.52 1.08 26.23
C PHE A 713 11.85 0.48 25.75
N TYR A 714 12.39 1.03 24.66
CA TYR A 714 13.55 0.47 23.97
C TYR A 714 14.88 0.72 24.70
N ASP A 715 14.89 1.63 25.66
CA ASP A 715 16.04 1.84 26.55
C ASP A 715 16.30 0.61 27.42
N LEU A 716 15.33 -0.30 27.60
CA LEU A 716 15.55 -1.58 28.29
C LEU A 716 16.38 -2.58 27.47
N PHE A 717 16.55 -2.36 26.15
CA PHE A 717 16.97 -3.41 25.22
C PHE A 717 18.14 -3.04 24.32
N GLY A 718 19.06 -2.18 24.72
CA GLY A 718 20.27 -2.01 23.94
C GLY A 718 21.16 -0.84 24.31
N PRO A 719 22.22 -0.62 23.52
CA PRO A 719 23.22 0.40 23.79
C PRO A 719 22.74 1.82 23.44
N THR A 720 21.66 1.97 22.66
CA THR A 720 21.11 3.28 22.31
C THR A 720 20.03 3.68 23.30
N LYS A 721 20.29 4.74 24.06
CA LYS A 721 19.36 5.28 25.06
C LYS A 721 18.79 6.61 24.60
N THR A 722 17.49 6.80 24.66
CA THR A 722 16.80 8.06 24.31
C THR A 722 16.43 8.88 25.55
N SER A 723 16.23 8.25 26.70
CA SER A 723 15.87 8.91 27.94
C SER A 723 16.96 9.87 28.43
N ARG A 724 16.55 11.06 28.86
CA ARG A 724 17.44 12.13 29.34
C ARG A 724 16.83 12.82 30.55
N LYS A 725 17.68 13.24 31.48
CA LYS A 725 17.31 14.18 32.54
C LYS A 725 16.85 15.50 31.93
N GLY A 726 15.88 16.14 32.56
CA GLY A 726 15.42 17.48 32.23
C GLY A 726 14.07 17.47 31.54
N TYR A 727 13.73 18.58 30.91
CA TYR A 727 12.43 18.78 30.28
C TYR A 727 12.56 19.35 28.87
N SER A 728 11.57 19.07 28.05
CA SER A 728 11.46 19.64 26.71
C SER A 728 10.04 20.05 26.39
N VAL A 729 9.87 21.13 25.64
CA VAL A 729 8.59 21.57 25.10
C VAL A 729 8.81 21.96 23.64
N GLY A 730 7.96 21.49 22.75
CA GLY A 730 8.14 21.77 21.34
C GLY A 730 6.88 21.71 20.50
N MET A 731 7.04 22.24 19.28
CA MET A 731 6.05 22.21 18.22
C MET A 731 6.72 21.74 16.93
N GLY A 732 6.07 20.82 16.23
CA GLY A 732 6.41 20.37 14.90
C GLY A 732 5.32 20.73 13.90
N TYR A 733 5.73 20.94 12.66
CA TYR A 733 4.86 21.14 11.51
C TYR A 733 5.34 20.23 10.36
N LYS A 734 4.44 19.40 9.85
CA LYS A 734 4.70 18.52 8.71
C LYS A 734 3.74 18.81 7.57
N LYS A 735 4.27 19.00 6.36
CA LYS A 735 3.48 19.23 5.15
C LYS A 735 4.09 18.51 3.96
N SER A 736 3.27 17.73 3.25
CA SER A 736 3.62 17.26 1.91
C SER A 736 3.45 18.40 0.91
N LEU A 737 4.55 18.85 0.32
CA LEU A 737 4.61 19.86 -0.73
C LEU A 737 4.29 19.26 -2.10
N ILE A 738 4.66 18.00 -2.31
CA ILE A 738 4.27 17.19 -3.47
C ILE A 738 3.80 15.84 -2.93
N TYR A 739 2.59 15.43 -3.28
CA TYR A 739 2.07 14.10 -2.96
C TYR A 739 1.46 13.48 -4.22
N SER A 740 2.32 12.83 -5.01
CA SER A 740 1.94 12.08 -6.21
C SER A 740 2.86 10.85 -6.30
N PRO A 741 2.68 9.85 -5.40
CA PRO A 741 3.55 8.68 -5.33
C PRO A 741 3.79 8.06 -6.72
N PRO A 742 5.04 7.71 -7.06
CA PRO A 742 6.22 7.61 -6.20
C PRO A 742 6.93 8.96 -5.94
N ARG A 743 6.45 10.09 -6.50
CA ARG A 743 7.01 11.43 -6.28
C ARG A 743 6.41 12.05 -5.02
N ILE A 744 7.21 12.13 -3.97
CA ILE A 744 6.81 12.73 -2.70
C ILE A 744 7.86 13.76 -2.30
N MET A 745 7.40 14.94 -1.88
CA MET A 745 8.25 15.96 -1.27
C MET A 745 7.62 16.40 0.04
N ASP A 746 8.24 16.06 1.16
CA ASP A 746 7.78 16.41 2.50
C ASP A 746 8.68 17.48 3.12
N MET A 747 8.05 18.42 3.81
CA MET A 747 8.70 19.42 4.63
C MET A 747 8.34 19.17 6.09
N ASP A 748 9.35 19.00 6.94
CA ASP A 748 9.22 18.87 8.38
C ASP A 748 9.96 20.04 9.05
N VAL A 749 9.29 20.77 9.92
CA VAL A 749 9.87 21.86 10.72
C VAL A 749 9.60 21.56 12.19
N SER A 750 10.58 21.70 13.06
CA SER A 750 10.40 21.54 14.50
C SER A 750 11.14 22.61 15.29
N LEU A 751 10.45 23.21 16.25
CA LEU A 751 11.01 24.09 17.26
C LEU A 751 10.90 23.41 18.62
N SER A 752 11.98 23.39 19.38
CA SER A 752 12.02 22.75 20.69
C SER A 752 12.82 23.60 21.67
N TYR A 753 12.33 23.69 22.89
CA TYR A 753 13.03 24.28 24.02
C TYR A 753 13.41 23.15 24.97
N TYR A 754 14.66 23.17 25.44
CA TYR A 754 15.20 22.18 26.37
C TYR A 754 15.76 22.88 27.61
N GLY A 755 15.60 22.24 28.77
CA GLY A 755 16.16 22.72 30.03
C GLY A 755 16.54 21.58 30.98
N GLY A 756 17.63 21.78 31.74
CA GLY A 756 18.08 20.83 32.78
C GLY A 756 18.64 19.53 32.22
N LEU A 757 19.16 19.53 30.99
CA LEU A 757 19.76 18.34 30.37
C LEU A 757 21.18 18.10 30.91
N GLU A 758 21.61 16.84 30.92
CA GLU A 758 23.02 16.45 31.17
C GLU A 758 23.77 16.14 29.87
N ARG A 759 23.04 15.74 28.83
CA ARG A 759 23.55 15.28 27.53
C ARG A 759 22.71 15.88 26.41
N LEU A 760 23.30 16.04 25.23
CA LEU A 760 22.58 16.56 24.08
C LEU A 760 21.40 15.64 23.70
N PRO A 761 20.25 16.19 23.29
CA PRO A 761 19.10 15.38 22.89
C PRO A 761 19.41 14.42 21.74
N GLU A 762 20.23 14.87 20.77
CA GLU A 762 20.61 14.08 19.60
C GLU A 762 21.73 13.08 19.87
N PHE A 763 22.56 13.31 20.90
CA PHE A 763 23.80 12.54 21.11
C PHE A 763 23.92 12.06 22.56
N GLN A 764 23.81 10.75 22.74
CA GLN A 764 23.85 10.15 24.08
C GLN A 764 25.21 10.22 24.77
N ASN A 765 26.32 10.38 24.06
CA ASN A 765 27.66 10.37 24.66
C ASN A 765 28.27 11.77 24.79
N ILE A 766 27.52 12.82 24.42
CA ILE A 766 28.02 14.20 24.42
C ILE A 766 27.35 14.97 25.55
N THR A 767 28.15 15.34 26.56
CA THR A 767 27.72 16.15 27.70
C THR A 767 27.36 17.57 27.26
N THR A 768 26.32 18.15 27.87
CA THR A 768 26.00 19.57 27.65
C THR A 768 26.89 20.47 28.51
N SER A 769 27.22 21.66 28.00
CA SER A 769 27.98 22.71 28.71
C SER A 769 27.09 23.87 29.19
N PHE A 770 25.77 23.80 28.97
CA PHE A 770 24.79 24.86 29.23
C PHE A 770 23.48 24.27 29.77
N GLY A 771 22.71 25.08 30.51
CA GLY A 771 21.49 24.63 31.18
C GLY A 771 20.23 24.63 30.31
N GLN A 772 20.16 25.50 29.29
CA GLN A 772 18.95 25.76 28.51
C GLN A 772 19.26 26.18 27.07
N PHE A 773 18.49 25.69 26.09
CA PHE A 773 18.63 26.10 24.68
C PHE A 773 17.38 25.87 23.84
N PHE A 774 17.32 26.54 22.70
CA PHE A 774 16.33 26.34 21.64
C PHE A 774 16.94 25.59 20.46
N SER A 775 16.22 24.64 19.89
CA SER A 775 16.56 23.93 18.66
C SER A 775 15.49 24.20 17.60
N LEU A 776 15.91 24.71 16.44
CA LEU A 776 15.10 24.81 15.24
C LEU A 776 15.66 23.86 14.18
N SER A 777 14.89 22.86 13.79
CA SER A 777 15.26 21.93 12.72
C SER A 777 14.28 22.01 11.57
N THR A 778 14.78 21.93 10.35
CA THR A 778 14.00 21.85 9.12
C THR A 778 14.54 20.73 8.24
N MET A 779 13.66 19.91 7.69
CA MET A 779 13.99 18.85 6.76
C MET A 779 13.11 18.96 5.52
N LEU A 780 13.75 18.94 4.35
CA LEU A 780 13.07 18.77 3.08
C LEU A 780 13.47 17.42 2.49
N ASN A 781 12.50 16.52 2.33
CA ASN A 781 12.71 15.17 1.83
C ASN A 781 12.02 15.03 0.49
N TYR A 782 12.77 14.83 -0.59
CA TYR A 782 12.25 14.44 -1.90
C TYR A 782 12.56 12.97 -2.18
N GLN A 783 11.59 12.24 -2.71
CA GLN A 783 11.82 10.90 -3.26
C GLN A 783 11.07 10.67 -4.55
N ARG A 784 11.70 9.88 -5.44
CA ARG A 784 11.08 9.20 -6.58
C ARG A 784 11.74 7.84 -6.71
N THR A 785 11.20 6.86 -6.01
CA THR A 785 11.77 5.50 -5.94
C THR A 785 10.74 4.47 -6.36
N LEU A 786 11.18 3.49 -7.14
CA LEU A 786 10.38 2.42 -7.72
C LEU A 786 10.79 1.07 -7.15
N HIS A 787 9.85 0.15 -7.16
CA HIS A 787 10.03 -1.24 -6.76
C HIS A 787 9.17 -2.12 -7.67
N SER A 788 9.62 -3.34 -7.91
CA SER A 788 8.90 -4.36 -8.66
C SER A 788 7.90 -5.09 -7.76
N LEU A 789 6.94 -5.78 -8.37
CA LEU A 789 6.01 -6.63 -7.63
C LEU A 789 6.80 -7.67 -6.83
N GLY A 790 6.49 -7.84 -5.55
CA GLY A 790 7.24 -8.74 -4.67
C GLY A 790 8.63 -8.24 -4.30
N ALA A 791 9.00 -6.98 -4.52
CA ALA A 791 10.22 -6.44 -3.94
C ALA A 791 10.07 -6.23 -2.42
N VAL A 792 11.16 -6.41 -1.67
CA VAL A 792 11.20 -6.20 -0.20
C VAL A 792 11.89 -4.89 0.17
N ASP A 793 12.43 -4.18 -0.82
CA ASP A 793 13.03 -2.84 -0.73
C ASP A 793 12.89 -2.13 -2.08
N HIS A 794 13.19 -0.83 -2.14
CA HIS A 794 13.27 -0.10 -3.40
C HIS A 794 14.45 -0.59 -4.24
N GLU A 795 14.25 -0.66 -5.56
CA GLU A 795 15.26 -1.19 -6.48
C GLU A 795 15.84 -0.12 -7.41
N LYS A 796 15.10 0.97 -7.64
CA LYS A 796 15.48 2.00 -8.60
C LYS A 796 15.00 3.38 -8.15
N GLY A 797 15.73 4.43 -8.52
CA GLY A 797 15.27 5.81 -8.41
C GLY A 797 16.22 6.67 -7.58
N PHE A 798 15.72 7.78 -7.06
CA PHE A 798 16.53 8.69 -6.27
C PHE A 798 15.80 9.25 -5.05
N ARG A 799 16.58 9.58 -4.01
CA ARG A 799 16.14 10.32 -2.84
C ARG A 799 17.08 11.48 -2.60
N TRP A 800 16.52 12.60 -2.20
CA TRP A 800 17.28 13.79 -1.86
C TRP A 800 16.74 14.35 -0.54
N GLN A 801 17.65 14.70 0.36
CA GLN A 801 17.29 15.31 1.63
C GLN A 801 18.14 16.55 1.84
N LEU A 802 17.52 17.62 2.33
CA LEU A 802 18.19 18.81 2.81
C LEU A 802 17.75 19.05 4.26
N GLY A 803 18.68 18.95 5.19
CA GLY A 803 18.44 19.19 6.60
C GLY A 803 19.16 20.43 7.08
N THR A 804 18.49 21.25 7.89
CA THR A 804 19.10 22.31 8.68
C THR A 804 18.74 22.13 10.14
N SER A 805 19.66 22.45 11.03
CA SER A 805 19.41 22.48 12.47
C SER A 805 20.16 23.66 13.07
N THR A 806 19.52 24.43 13.92
CA THR A 806 20.12 25.58 14.59
C THR A 806 19.85 25.48 16.08
N ASN A 807 20.92 25.32 16.86
CA ASN A 807 20.84 25.35 18.31
C ASN A 807 21.23 26.74 18.82
N THR A 808 20.43 27.34 19.70
CA THR A 808 20.65 28.66 20.27
C THR A 808 20.63 28.57 21.78
N ILE A 809 21.75 28.90 22.44
CA ILE A 809 21.84 28.90 23.90
C ILE A 809 20.85 29.96 24.43
N ALA A 810 20.07 29.60 25.45
CA ALA A 810 19.05 30.49 26.01
C ALA A 810 19.66 31.56 26.94
N GLU A 811 20.76 31.23 27.60
CA GLU A 811 21.55 32.15 28.42
C GLU A 811 22.47 33.01 27.55
N ASN A 812 22.56 34.30 27.86
CA ASN A 812 23.50 35.21 27.20
C ASN A 812 24.89 35.03 27.82
N VAL A 813 25.93 34.91 26.99
CA VAL A 813 27.33 35.02 27.42
C VAL A 813 27.82 36.40 27.01
N GLY A 814 27.72 37.38 27.93
CA GLY A 814 27.90 38.81 27.61
C GLY A 814 26.72 39.40 26.82
N ASP A 815 26.98 40.31 25.87
CA ASP A 815 25.97 40.93 24.99
C ASP A 815 25.62 40.10 23.73
N GLN A 816 26.15 38.87 23.60
CA GLN A 816 26.00 38.07 22.38
C GLN A 816 25.22 36.78 22.61
N ARG A 817 24.28 36.52 21.70
CA ARG A 817 23.53 35.27 21.62
C ARG A 817 24.33 34.24 20.82
N ILE A 818 24.63 33.09 21.41
CA ILE A 818 25.42 32.05 20.77
C ILE A 818 24.50 31.12 19.97
N VAL A 819 24.80 30.96 18.68
CA VAL A 819 23.99 30.20 17.71
C VAL A 819 24.89 29.23 16.95
N PHE A 820 24.43 27.99 16.79
CA PHE A 820 25.16 26.90 16.12
C PHE A 820 24.34 26.35 14.96
N PRO A 821 24.37 27.01 13.78
CA PRO A 821 23.66 26.53 12.62
C PRO A 821 24.46 25.44 11.90
N ARG A 822 23.74 24.42 11.46
CA ARG A 822 24.26 23.28 10.68
C ARG A 822 23.35 23.03 9.50
N VAL A 823 23.95 22.62 8.39
CA VAL A 823 23.26 22.16 7.18
C VAL A 823 23.88 20.87 6.69
N PHE A 824 23.06 19.94 6.22
CA PHE A 824 23.52 18.74 5.54
C PHE A 824 22.61 18.40 4.36
N GLN A 825 23.16 17.64 3.43
CA GLN A 825 22.46 17.14 2.27
C GLN A 825 22.75 15.66 2.07
N ASN A 826 21.71 14.88 1.75
CA ASN A 826 21.83 13.49 1.33
C ASN A 826 21.35 13.33 -0.10
N LEU A 827 22.04 12.52 -0.89
CA LEU A 827 21.64 12.12 -2.23
C LEU A 827 21.85 10.62 -2.40
N ASP A 828 20.75 9.89 -2.61
CA ASP A 828 20.73 8.47 -2.90
C ASP A 828 20.32 8.24 -4.35
N TYR A 829 21.04 7.38 -5.06
CA TYR A 829 20.71 6.95 -6.42
C TYR A 829 20.81 5.43 -6.54
N GLY A 830 19.72 4.80 -6.97
CA GLY A 830 19.58 3.34 -7.07
C GLY A 830 19.28 2.88 -8.49
N ILE A 831 19.90 1.77 -8.88
CA ILE A 831 19.73 1.12 -10.18
C ILE A 831 19.38 -0.35 -9.98
N ALA A 832 18.30 -0.79 -10.63
CA ALA A 832 17.92 -2.21 -10.65
C ALA A 832 18.88 -2.99 -11.55
N LEU A 833 19.32 -4.17 -11.10
CA LEU A 833 20.18 -5.06 -11.87
C LEU A 833 19.35 -6.01 -12.75
N PRO A 834 19.95 -6.66 -13.77
CA PRO A 834 19.29 -7.73 -14.53
C PRO A 834 18.93 -8.97 -13.68
N ILE A 835 19.39 -9.03 -12.43
CA ILE A 835 19.03 -10.05 -11.45
C ILE A 835 17.77 -9.59 -10.71
N LYS A 836 16.70 -10.38 -10.78
CA LYS A 836 15.40 -10.09 -10.14
C LYS A 836 15.57 -9.66 -8.69
N HIS A 837 14.89 -8.59 -8.26
CA HIS A 837 14.92 -8.13 -6.86
C HIS A 837 16.28 -7.64 -6.35
N SER A 838 17.22 -7.33 -7.25
CA SER A 838 18.56 -6.86 -6.88
C SER A 838 18.83 -5.45 -7.39
N SER A 839 19.55 -4.67 -6.59
CA SER A 839 19.90 -3.30 -6.92
C SER A 839 21.24 -2.88 -6.35
N ILE A 840 21.87 -1.90 -7.01
CA ILE A 840 23.02 -1.18 -6.48
C ILE A 840 22.58 0.23 -6.14
N TRP A 841 22.97 0.69 -4.95
CA TRP A 841 22.72 2.04 -4.45
C TRP A 841 24.04 2.76 -4.18
N MET A 842 24.10 4.02 -4.64
CA MET A 842 25.12 4.98 -4.24
C MET A 842 24.44 6.01 -3.34
N ARG A 843 25.00 6.23 -2.15
CA ARG A 843 24.44 7.15 -1.15
C ARG A 843 25.54 8.11 -0.71
N SER A 844 25.31 9.39 -0.90
CA SER A 844 26.27 10.44 -0.55
C SER A 844 25.67 11.39 0.46
N SER A 845 26.48 11.82 1.41
CA SER A 845 26.10 12.77 2.45
C SER A 845 27.20 13.81 2.63
N VAL A 846 26.84 15.08 2.67
CA VAL A 846 27.75 16.17 2.98
C VAL A 846 27.11 17.08 4.03
N GLY A 847 27.92 17.70 4.88
CA GLY A 847 27.42 18.66 5.85
C GLY A 847 28.45 19.67 6.29
N TYR A 848 27.94 20.81 6.76
CA TYR A 848 28.73 21.93 7.22
C TYR A 848 28.06 22.60 8.42
N SER A 849 28.86 22.89 9.44
CA SER A 849 28.54 23.62 10.63
C SER A 849 29.32 24.92 10.65
N PHE A 850 28.64 26.01 10.96
CA PHE A 850 29.25 27.34 11.09
C PHE A 850 29.80 27.58 12.50
N SER A 851 29.94 26.52 13.30
CA SER A 851 30.34 26.56 14.70
C SER A 851 31.85 26.33 14.87
N PRO A 852 32.46 26.81 15.96
CA PRO A 852 33.85 26.47 16.28
C PRO A 852 34.03 24.95 16.49
N VAL A 853 35.17 24.41 16.05
CA VAL A 853 35.47 22.95 16.14
C VAL A 853 35.44 22.42 17.57
N ARG A 854 35.83 23.24 18.54
CA ARG A 854 35.85 22.89 19.96
C ARG A 854 34.47 22.87 20.61
N GLU A 855 33.43 23.31 19.91
CA GLU A 855 32.07 23.39 20.44
C GLU A 855 31.27 22.13 20.08
N PRO A 856 31.00 21.23 21.03
CA PRO A 856 30.34 19.95 20.75
C PRO A 856 28.93 20.12 20.18
N LEU A 857 28.20 21.18 20.57
CA LEU A 857 26.84 21.45 20.08
C LEU A 857 26.80 21.74 18.57
N GLY A 858 27.92 22.20 18.02
CA GLY A 858 28.08 22.53 16.62
C GLY A 858 28.55 21.37 15.74
N ASN A 859 29.02 20.26 16.29
CA ASN A 859 29.63 19.19 15.50
C ASN A 859 28.59 18.20 14.95
N PHE A 860 29.00 17.49 13.89
CA PHE A 860 28.39 16.24 13.46
C PHE A 860 29.15 15.09 14.09
N TYR A 861 28.42 14.02 14.46
CA TYR A 861 29.00 12.82 15.06
C TYR A 861 28.52 11.58 14.31
N PHE A 862 29.42 10.62 14.14
CA PHE A 862 29.21 9.38 13.41
C PHE A 862 29.71 8.18 14.19
N GLY A 863 29.07 7.03 13.99
CA GLY A 863 29.53 5.75 14.49
C GLY A 863 28.40 4.74 14.64
N GLY A 864 28.77 3.48 14.82
CA GLY A 864 27.88 2.36 15.09
C GLY A 864 26.87 2.02 13.99
N PHE A 865 26.25 0.85 14.11
CA PHE A 865 24.91 0.59 13.57
C PHE A 865 23.85 1.39 14.36
N GLY A 866 24.00 1.39 15.69
CA GLY A 866 23.12 2.07 16.63
C GLY A 866 21.75 1.41 16.84
N ASN A 867 21.52 0.20 16.34
CA ASN A 867 20.30 -0.56 16.61
C ASN A 867 20.31 -1.12 18.05
N ASN A 868 19.14 -1.18 18.69
CA ASN A 868 18.95 -1.92 19.94
C ASN A 868 18.61 -3.40 19.66
N TRP A 869 18.83 -4.30 20.63
CA TRP A 869 18.50 -5.73 20.51
C TRP A 869 17.02 -5.96 20.27
N ILE A 870 16.17 -5.11 20.85
CA ILE A 870 14.77 -4.93 20.47
C ILE A 870 14.63 -3.47 20.05
N ASP A 871 13.99 -3.19 18.91
CA ASP A 871 13.91 -1.83 18.35
C ASP A 871 12.57 -1.64 17.59
N TYR A 872 12.23 -0.39 17.25
CA TYR A 872 11.14 -0.03 16.32
C TYR A 872 11.63 0.84 15.15
N ARG A 873 12.88 1.32 15.23
CA ARG A 873 13.48 2.20 14.23
C ARG A 873 13.80 1.43 12.94
N ALA A 874 14.33 2.13 11.94
CA ALA A 874 14.76 1.50 10.70
C ALA A 874 15.75 0.35 11.00
N ASN A 875 15.60 -0.81 10.36
CA ASN A 875 16.50 -1.94 10.52
C ASN A 875 17.85 -1.71 9.80
N ARG A 876 17.85 -1.07 8.62
CA ARG A 876 19.07 -0.74 7.84
C ARG A 876 19.66 0.62 8.23
N ARG A 877 20.01 0.81 9.51
CA ARG A 877 20.51 2.11 10.01
C ARG A 877 21.85 2.53 9.43
N TYR A 878 22.66 1.60 8.93
CA TYR A 878 23.90 1.93 8.21
C TYR A 878 23.69 2.85 7.00
N ARG A 879 22.45 2.98 6.50
CA ARG A 879 22.10 3.94 5.43
C ARG A 879 22.01 5.39 5.91
N SER A 880 21.75 5.61 7.20
CA SER A 880 21.64 6.96 7.77
C SER A 880 22.94 7.75 7.64
N PHE A 881 22.84 9.07 7.48
CA PHE A 881 24.05 9.90 7.28
C PHE A 881 24.99 9.89 8.49
N HIS A 882 24.44 9.76 9.70
CA HIS A 882 25.17 9.80 10.98
C HIS A 882 25.71 8.43 11.43
N THR A 883 25.55 7.36 10.64
CA THR A 883 26.04 6.02 11.03
C THR A 883 27.31 5.65 10.29
N PHE A 884 28.21 5.00 11.01
CA PHE A 884 29.46 4.47 10.48
C PHE A 884 29.79 3.16 11.23
N PRO A 885 29.19 2.03 10.82
CA PRO A 885 29.40 0.76 11.51
C PRO A 885 30.87 0.35 11.58
N GLY A 886 31.26 -0.27 12.70
CA GLY A 886 32.64 -0.69 12.98
C GLY A 886 33.41 0.26 13.90
N VAL A 887 32.84 1.40 14.32
CA VAL A 887 33.40 2.28 15.37
C VAL A 887 32.31 2.64 16.39
N ASP A 888 32.69 3.07 17.59
CA ASP A 888 31.74 3.39 18.66
C ASP A 888 30.77 4.53 18.30
N LEU A 889 29.60 4.54 18.96
CA LEU A 889 28.59 5.57 18.77
C LEU A 889 29.14 6.97 19.08
N ASN A 890 29.01 7.88 18.12
CA ASN A 890 29.50 9.25 18.16
C ASN A 890 31.04 9.38 18.19
N ALA A 891 31.80 8.35 17.78
CA ALA A 891 33.26 8.33 17.83
C ALA A 891 33.95 9.26 16.81
N ILE A 892 33.39 9.41 15.61
CA ILE A 892 33.96 10.26 14.56
C ILE A 892 33.23 11.61 14.61
N GLY A 893 33.97 12.70 14.82
CA GLY A 893 33.40 14.05 14.93
C GLY A 893 33.96 15.04 13.90
N GLY A 894 33.20 16.09 13.59
CA GLY A 894 33.71 17.25 12.85
C GLY A 894 32.66 18.33 12.55
N THR A 895 33.13 19.53 12.22
CA THR A 895 32.26 20.66 11.82
C THR A 895 31.81 20.55 10.37
N ASN A 896 32.52 19.81 9.53
CA ASN A 896 32.06 19.47 8.19
C ASN A 896 32.46 18.04 7.83
N PHE A 897 31.76 17.44 6.88
CA PHE A 897 32.03 16.08 6.47
C PHE A 897 31.61 15.79 5.03
N THR A 898 32.21 14.74 4.46
CA THR A 898 31.77 14.07 3.24
C THR A 898 31.78 12.58 3.49
N ARG A 899 30.68 11.91 3.16
CA ARG A 899 30.47 10.47 3.32
C ARG A 899 29.92 9.90 2.02
N LEU A 900 30.49 8.77 1.58
CA LEU A 900 30.04 8.04 0.41
C LEU A 900 29.85 6.57 0.79
N LEU A 901 28.69 6.01 0.47
CA LEU A 901 28.34 4.62 0.70
C LEU A 901 27.90 3.98 -0.61
N VAL A 902 28.45 2.79 -0.91
CA VAL A 902 27.98 1.93 -1.98
C VAL A 902 27.39 0.67 -1.37
N GLU A 903 26.22 0.26 -1.85
CA GLU A 903 25.45 -0.85 -1.33
C GLU A 903 24.97 -1.74 -2.47
N TRP A 904 25.20 -3.05 -2.35
CA TRP A 904 24.55 -4.06 -3.18
C TRP A 904 23.49 -4.78 -2.34
N VAL A 905 22.24 -4.67 -2.79
CA VAL A 905 21.10 -5.38 -2.21
C VAL A 905 20.85 -6.63 -3.03
N THR A 906 20.99 -7.81 -2.42
CA THR A 906 20.80 -9.10 -3.13
C THR A 906 19.31 -9.40 -3.31
N PRO A 907 18.95 -10.33 -4.21
CA PRO A 907 17.60 -10.88 -4.20
C PRO A 907 17.24 -11.45 -2.82
N PRO A 908 15.99 -11.29 -2.35
CA PRO A 908 15.54 -11.94 -1.13
C PRO A 908 15.37 -13.45 -1.37
N VAL A 909 15.79 -14.25 -0.40
CA VAL A 909 15.42 -15.67 -0.30
C VAL A 909 14.06 -15.75 0.36
N ARG A 910 13.08 -16.35 -0.31
CA ARG A 910 11.71 -16.50 0.20
C ARG A 910 11.52 -17.86 0.86
N PHE A 911 10.83 -17.88 2.00
CA PHE A 911 10.50 -19.12 2.69
C PHE A 911 9.10 -19.58 2.28
N ARG A 912 9.02 -20.81 1.77
CA ARG A 912 7.74 -21.47 1.51
C ARG A 912 6.99 -21.81 2.78
N ARG A 913 7.71 -22.25 3.80
CA ARG A 913 7.17 -22.60 5.11
C ARG A 913 8.31 -22.69 6.09
N ALA A 914 8.40 -21.71 6.97
CA ALA A 914 9.37 -21.66 8.05
C ALA A 914 8.66 -21.20 9.33
N GLY A 915 7.90 -22.12 9.95
CA GLY A 915 7.12 -21.84 11.15
C GLY A 915 5.71 -22.42 11.12
N VAL A 916 4.84 -21.83 11.93
CA VAL A 916 3.41 -22.18 12.11
C VAL A 916 2.56 -20.93 11.99
N THR A 917 1.23 -21.05 11.93
CA THR A 917 0.32 -19.91 11.71
C THR A 917 0.47 -18.76 12.71
N SER A 918 1.00 -19.00 13.92
CA SER A 918 1.22 -17.96 14.94
C SER A 918 2.58 -17.27 14.84
N ILE A 919 3.58 -17.90 14.20
CA ILE A 919 4.93 -17.37 14.02
C ILE A 919 5.60 -18.05 12.82
N TYR A 920 5.97 -17.28 11.81
CA TYR A 920 6.65 -17.80 10.62
C TYR A 920 7.54 -16.77 9.96
N ALA A 921 8.58 -17.22 9.26
CA ALA A 921 9.45 -16.37 8.46
C ALA A 921 8.97 -16.28 7.01
N ASN A 922 9.00 -15.08 6.42
CA ASN A 922 8.55 -14.84 5.04
C ASN A 922 9.71 -14.81 4.06
N TRP A 923 10.76 -14.05 4.38
CA TRP A 923 11.94 -13.87 3.53
C TRP A 923 13.18 -13.45 4.33
N MET A 924 14.34 -13.61 3.71
CA MET A 924 15.64 -13.14 4.18
C MET A 924 16.38 -12.41 3.06
N GLN A 925 17.02 -11.27 3.33
CA GLN A 925 17.78 -10.52 2.34
C GLN A 925 19.14 -10.08 2.87
N LEU A 926 20.19 -10.28 2.07
CA LEU A 926 21.54 -9.81 2.34
C LEU A 926 21.75 -8.44 1.68
N SER A 927 22.39 -7.53 2.41
CA SER A 927 22.91 -6.27 1.91
C SER A 927 24.41 -6.22 2.20
N LEU A 928 25.22 -5.95 1.18
CA LEU A 928 26.65 -5.72 1.30
C LEU A 928 26.91 -4.24 1.10
N PHE A 929 27.70 -3.62 1.96
CA PHE A 929 27.98 -2.19 1.88
C PHE A 929 29.44 -1.86 2.18
N SER A 930 29.90 -0.73 1.65
CA SER A 930 31.15 -0.10 2.04
C SER A 930 30.97 1.41 2.08
N THR A 931 31.54 2.04 3.10
CA THR A 931 31.42 3.48 3.36
C THR A 931 32.80 4.11 3.52
N GLY A 932 33.02 5.26 2.92
CA GLY A 932 34.14 6.15 3.23
C GLY A 932 33.63 7.45 3.85
N ILE A 933 34.34 7.99 4.84
CA ILE A 933 34.03 9.27 5.47
C ILE A 933 35.30 10.10 5.70
N ILE A 934 35.17 11.42 5.47
CA ILE A 934 36.16 12.42 5.84
C ILE A 934 35.44 13.50 6.65
N THR A 935 35.99 13.90 7.80
CA THR A 935 35.51 15.05 8.58
C THR A 935 36.58 16.14 8.69
N ASN A 936 36.17 17.40 8.81
CA ASN A 936 37.05 18.59 8.86
C ASN A 936 37.94 18.72 7.61
N LEU A 937 37.30 18.73 6.43
CA LEU A 937 37.94 18.84 5.11
C LEU A 937 38.78 20.12 4.94
N ASP A 938 38.50 21.15 5.73
CA ASP A 938 39.18 22.46 5.73
C ASP A 938 40.43 22.49 6.64
N LYS A 939 40.75 21.41 7.35
CA LYS A 939 41.87 21.33 8.30
C LYS A 939 42.97 20.38 7.80
N PRO A 940 44.24 20.64 8.15
CA PRO A 940 45.30 19.65 7.97
C PRO A 940 45.03 18.42 8.85
N VAL A 941 45.56 17.25 8.48
CA VAL A 941 45.31 16.01 9.25
C VAL A 941 45.82 16.13 10.69
N TRP A 942 47.01 16.71 10.86
CA TRP A 942 47.68 16.86 12.14
C TRP A 942 48.13 18.31 12.33
N ILE A 943 47.95 18.83 13.55
CA ILE A 943 48.59 20.07 14.00
C ILE A 943 49.57 19.68 15.11
N THR A 944 50.74 20.32 15.10
CA THR A 944 51.73 20.15 16.16
C THR A 944 51.76 21.43 16.98
N THR A 945 51.39 21.34 18.25
CA THR A 945 51.35 22.47 19.18
C THR A 945 52.40 22.26 20.26
N THR A 946 53.28 23.23 20.47
CA THR A 946 54.21 23.22 21.60
C THR A 946 53.55 23.93 22.77
N ILE A 947 53.32 23.21 23.87
CA ILE A 947 52.78 23.74 25.13
C ILE A 947 53.93 23.83 26.12
N THR A 948 54.26 25.04 26.58
CA THR A 948 55.20 25.23 27.70
C THR A 948 54.45 25.10 29.01
N GLY A 949 54.69 24.01 29.74
CA GLY A 949 54.25 23.83 31.12
C GLY A 949 55.39 24.08 32.11
N ASP A 950 55.10 23.93 33.41
CA ASP A 950 56.08 24.10 34.50
C ASP A 950 57.28 23.13 34.40
N ASN A 951 57.19 22.09 33.56
CA ASN A 951 58.23 21.08 33.31
C ASN A 951 58.96 21.26 31.95
N GLY A 952 58.74 22.36 31.22
CA GLY A 952 59.38 22.65 29.92
C GLY A 952 58.45 22.55 28.70
N PRO A 953 58.95 22.77 27.48
CA PRO A 953 58.17 22.69 26.24
C PRO A 953 57.83 21.24 25.87
N GLU A 954 56.54 20.90 25.91
CA GLU A 954 55.98 19.64 25.43
C GLU A 954 55.38 19.83 24.04
N THR A 955 55.65 18.91 23.12
CA THR A 955 55.09 18.97 21.76
C THR A 955 53.94 17.98 21.65
N VAL A 956 52.72 18.49 21.50
CA VAL A 956 51.49 17.71 21.36
C VAL A 956 51.08 17.68 19.89
N ARG A 957 50.88 16.47 19.35
CA ARG A 957 50.40 16.27 17.99
C ARG A 957 48.90 15.96 18.02
N ASP A 958 48.09 16.95 17.69
CA ASP A 958 46.63 16.85 17.69
C ASP A 958 46.11 16.47 16.31
N ARG A 959 45.26 15.44 16.26
CA ARG A 959 44.50 15.09 15.06
C ARG A 959 43.39 16.11 14.85
N GLN A 960 43.28 16.65 13.65
CA GLN A 960 42.20 17.58 13.30
C GLN A 960 41.27 17.03 12.21
N GLN A 961 41.75 16.12 11.35
CA GLN A 961 40.95 15.50 10.28
C GLN A 961 40.78 14.01 10.53
N ASN A 962 39.57 13.49 10.39
CA ASN A 962 39.29 12.05 10.47
C ASN A 962 39.03 11.48 9.07
N ARG A 963 39.68 10.35 8.74
CA ARG A 963 39.52 9.66 7.45
C ARG A 963 39.36 8.16 7.71
N PHE A 964 38.13 7.68 7.52
CA PHE A 964 37.79 6.28 7.81
C PHE A 964 37.12 5.63 6.61
N TYR A 965 37.30 4.31 6.48
CA TYR A 965 36.52 3.49 5.57
C TYR A 965 36.06 2.21 6.28
N ASN A 966 34.92 1.66 5.86
CA ASN A 966 34.41 0.41 6.37
C ASN A 966 33.92 -0.51 5.25
N ALA A 967 33.78 -1.78 5.59
CA ALA A 967 33.09 -2.79 4.79
C ALA A 967 32.24 -3.63 5.72
N GLY A 968 31.00 -3.91 5.31
CA GLY A 968 30.05 -4.62 6.14
C GLY A 968 28.97 -5.35 5.36
N ALA A 969 28.26 -6.19 6.09
CA ALA A 969 27.14 -6.97 5.62
C ALA A 969 26.00 -6.90 6.63
N GLN A 970 24.76 -6.89 6.15
CA GLN A 970 23.57 -7.05 6.98
C GLN A 970 22.60 -8.04 6.34
N VAL A 971 22.13 -8.99 7.15
CA VAL A 971 21.06 -9.93 6.79
C VAL A 971 19.80 -9.53 7.55
N ASP A 972 18.72 -9.26 6.84
CA ASP A 972 17.40 -9.00 7.42
C ASP A 972 16.48 -10.19 7.16
N MET A 973 15.90 -10.76 8.21
CA MET A 973 14.88 -11.82 8.14
C MET A 973 13.54 -11.30 8.63
N ARG A 974 12.53 -11.39 7.77
CA ARG A 974 11.15 -11.02 8.08
C ARG A 974 10.43 -12.15 8.79
N ILE A 975 9.85 -11.85 9.94
CA ILE A 975 9.04 -12.78 10.74
C ILE A 975 7.65 -12.17 10.93
N SER A 976 6.60 -12.91 10.61
CA SER A 976 5.22 -12.55 10.96
C SER A 976 4.82 -13.22 12.29
N LEU A 977 4.31 -12.41 13.23
CA LEU A 977 3.77 -12.78 14.53
C LEU A 977 2.25 -12.63 14.50
N PHE A 978 1.52 -13.65 14.98
CA PHE A 978 0.06 -13.72 14.94
C PHE A 978 -0.52 -13.34 13.56
N SER A 979 0.10 -13.85 12.50
CA SER A 979 -0.32 -13.73 11.09
C SER A 979 -0.35 -12.34 10.44
N ILE A 980 -0.41 -11.24 11.21
CA ILE A 980 -0.57 -9.88 10.63
C ILE A 980 0.48 -8.87 11.10
N MET A 981 1.20 -9.16 12.16
CA MET A 981 2.24 -8.26 12.63
C MET A 981 3.55 -8.74 12.15
N ASP A 982 4.37 -7.80 11.76
CA ASP A 982 5.64 -8.16 11.23
C ASP A 982 6.78 -7.57 12.05
N ALA A 983 7.76 -8.43 12.31
CA ALA A 983 9.02 -8.12 12.92
C ALA A 983 10.17 -8.38 11.93
N THR A 984 11.32 -7.76 12.15
CA THR A 984 12.51 -7.99 11.33
C THR A 984 13.69 -8.30 12.24
N LEU A 985 14.17 -9.54 12.19
CA LEU A 985 15.40 -9.94 12.85
C LEU A 985 16.57 -9.63 11.93
N SER A 986 17.51 -8.81 12.41
CA SER A 986 18.63 -8.30 11.63
C SER A 986 19.94 -8.73 12.26
N PHE A 987 20.87 -9.19 11.43
CA PHE A 987 22.26 -9.50 11.80
C PHE A 987 23.20 -8.64 10.96
N GLY A 988 23.99 -7.79 11.59
CA GLY A 988 24.96 -6.92 10.93
C GLY A 988 26.38 -7.21 11.39
N TYR A 989 27.34 -7.09 10.50
CA TYR A 989 28.76 -7.08 10.82
C TYR A 989 29.45 -6.01 9.97
N ALA A 990 30.35 -5.24 10.57
CA ALA A 990 31.18 -4.30 9.84
C ALA A 990 32.57 -4.20 10.47
N MET A 991 33.57 -4.03 9.63
CA MET A 991 34.94 -3.71 10.04
C MET A 991 35.29 -2.32 9.51
N ALA A 992 35.86 -1.48 10.37
CA ALA A 992 36.29 -0.13 10.07
C ALA A 992 37.81 -0.01 10.21
N TRP A 993 38.38 0.86 9.37
CA TRP A 993 39.80 1.15 9.34
C TRP A 993 40.02 2.66 9.30
N ASP A 994 41.09 3.08 9.95
CA ASP A 994 41.59 4.45 9.87
C ASP A 994 42.62 4.55 8.75
N TYR A 995 42.40 5.48 7.82
CA TYR A 995 43.32 5.70 6.71
C TYR A 995 44.67 6.26 7.17
N ASP A 996 44.67 7.04 8.26
CA ASP A 996 45.86 7.73 8.78
C ASP A 996 46.63 6.90 9.81
N VAL A 997 45.97 5.92 10.43
CA VAL A 997 46.54 5.08 11.48
C VAL A 997 46.46 3.62 11.03
N LYS A 998 47.49 3.16 10.31
CA LYS A 998 47.54 1.80 9.73
C LYS A 998 47.31 0.65 10.73
N SER A 999 47.59 0.88 12.02
CA SER A 999 47.38 -0.10 13.09
C SER A 999 45.95 -0.13 13.63
N PHE A 1000 45.12 0.87 13.29
CA PHE A 1000 43.75 0.93 13.77
C PHE A 1000 42.82 0.12 12.87
N SER A 1001 42.21 -0.89 13.47
CA SER A 1001 41.04 -1.57 12.94
C SER A 1001 40.10 -1.91 14.10
N SER A 1002 38.81 -1.76 13.87
CA SER A 1002 37.77 -2.13 14.84
C SER A 1002 36.60 -2.77 14.10
N ASP A 1003 35.90 -3.65 14.77
CA ASP A 1003 34.72 -4.32 14.23
C ASP A 1003 33.50 -4.14 15.14
N GLU A 1004 32.32 -4.35 14.56
CA GLU A 1004 31.05 -4.24 15.25
C GLU A 1004 30.11 -5.33 14.74
N PHE A 1005 29.49 -6.05 15.68
CA PHE A 1005 28.42 -6.99 15.41
C PHE A 1005 27.09 -6.46 15.94
N MET A 1006 26.04 -6.57 15.14
CA MET A 1006 24.70 -6.09 15.46
C MET A 1006 23.71 -7.25 15.37
N VAL A 1007 22.90 -7.42 16.43
CA VAL A 1007 21.69 -8.24 16.41
C VAL A 1007 20.54 -7.36 16.85
N SER A 1008 19.49 -7.28 16.05
CA SER A 1008 18.34 -6.43 16.34
C SER A 1008 17.04 -7.08 15.89
N LEU A 1009 16.09 -7.21 16.80
CA LEU A 1009 14.71 -7.55 16.52
C LEU A 1009 13.88 -6.27 16.46
N LYS A 1010 13.62 -5.80 15.25
CA LYS A 1010 12.65 -4.73 15.03
C LYS A 1010 11.24 -5.27 15.22
N ILE A 1011 10.49 -4.79 16.20
CA ILE A 1011 9.07 -5.11 16.38
C ILE A 1011 8.26 -4.02 15.66
N PHE A 1012 7.22 -4.44 14.92
CA PHE A 1012 6.43 -3.61 13.99
C PHE A 1012 7.21 -3.19 12.73
N ARG A 1013 6.49 -2.96 11.62
CA ARG A 1013 7.06 -2.51 10.35
C ARG A 1013 7.08 -1.00 10.24
#